data_AF-A0A9D7HPV4-F1
#
_entry.id   AF-A0A9D7HPV4-F1
#
_cell.length_a   1.000
_cell.length_b   1.000
_cell.length_c   1.000
_cell.angle_alpha   90.00
_cell.angle_beta   90.00
_cell.angle_gamma   90.00
#
_symmetry.space_group_name_H-M   'P 1'
#
loop_
_entity.id
_entity.type
_entity.pdbx_description
1 polymer ?
#
loop_
_entity_poly.entity_id
_entity_poly.type
_entity_poly.pdbx_seq_one_letter_code
_entity_poly.pdbx_strand_id
1 'polypeptide(L)'
;MKTDRILLTSACIVLGSALFAQNLTLDPTLWQLDGGGFCVMEDTVADWILVGGEFNRVLPHNPIPYGVEVDAASGFMTDGLPVADGAVRCAAPDGNGGWFLGGDFGQVDGQFRQHLAHILPDGSLAPWNPVVNGKVFTMAVKGDTLYVGGVFTVVNSTSRSNLAALRISTGANVIWSTAYADDTVRCMALNSGRLYVGGDFTQMNSLARSRVASFTVSTHALNAWAPIVNGDVHSVLATPTSVYLSGEFTLLNLINTRNRLAALHPTTNTLQAWNPNANGPVRTMALSGTSLFIGGDFTTVAGTARNHIALINSAGTLNSWTKDLDGAVRCLSIANNTVYAGGEFALADGLGRQRLAAFGVPGSGVPSTTDWTAATDSTVLAIAAQGGQLFIGGHFLQGGGLSRRNVAALDFDTGLPLPWAPQVNGRVHTLVRAGTGAVFAGGQFSYVGSAPRLSIAAIDPVTAEALPWNAQADSGRVNNLSVASATAFPWDVRWPWPTNPTTSCSATTRSSFAAGSHPWVARHAMQWLPSRCPMRPCCPSSATPTQVPMQIIWEIGNKLFFGWVRYYWGGVYSWFYGGALDATTGASLPWQGGQGTALTTSGDKVFTGLSGIGIRDGRTGVATGSHYIASDFSSEIIIARNGDAIAVGSGPFSSEPRGLVRMHVTPCVTLRVMLDGPFNAGVMENQLRQEALIPLTEPFTALGYTHTGGGGGEVATASIFIASYDGTPTSQVVDWVLIEYRDAMDPSVVAGSVSALVLGDGLVRYPNWKSLPTFAPDPNGSYYVAVRHRNHLGVMTAQPVDFSKSPYIDFSAIDTPVYGNNARKTNSGMGTLRSGDVNFDGQVKYAGGSNDRDPILVRIGGTVPTASTSGYFAEDVNMDGLVKYAGNKNDRDPILLTIGGSIPTNVRAQQLP
;
A
#
# COMPACT_ATOMS: atom_id res chain seq x y z
N MET A 1 50.91 -9.64 -45.67
CA MET A 1 52.17 -9.55 -44.91
C MET A 1 51.89 -8.88 -43.57
N LYS A 2 52.91 -8.74 -42.71
CA LYS A 2 52.94 -8.10 -41.37
C LYS A 2 51.91 -6.98 -41.07
N THR A 3 51.32 -7.06 -39.87
CA THR A 3 51.16 -6.06 -38.76
C THR A 3 50.96 -4.56 -39.09
N ASP A 4 50.29 -3.71 -38.29
CA ASP A 4 50.23 -3.60 -36.81
C ASP A 4 48.84 -3.19 -36.22
N ARG A 5 48.79 -2.76 -34.95
CA ARG A 5 47.58 -2.64 -34.08
C ARG A 5 47.21 -1.19 -33.65
N ILE A 6 46.06 -1.06 -32.94
CA ILE A 6 45.61 -0.02 -31.95
C ILE A 6 44.80 1.18 -32.52
N LEU A 7 43.71 1.70 -31.91
CA LEU A 7 42.73 1.18 -30.91
C LEU A 7 41.56 2.22 -30.67
N LEU A 8 40.29 1.76 -30.55
CA LEU A 8 39.07 2.50 -30.07
C LEU A 8 38.62 3.75 -30.91
N THR A 9 37.34 4.21 -30.91
CA THR A 9 36.11 3.82 -30.16
C THR A 9 34.89 3.73 -31.08
N SER A 10 33.83 3.05 -30.62
CA SER A 10 32.59 2.63 -31.32
C SER A 10 31.71 3.71 -31.96
N ALA A 11 30.84 3.29 -32.90
CA ALA A 11 29.81 4.10 -33.55
C ALA A 11 28.56 3.29 -33.97
N CYS A 12 27.51 4.02 -34.35
CA CYS A 12 26.36 3.64 -35.20
C CYS A 12 25.19 2.78 -34.65
N ILE A 13 24.01 3.28 -34.98
CA ILE A 13 22.69 2.63 -35.09
C ILE A 13 22.48 2.26 -36.59
N VAL A 14 21.55 1.35 -36.94
CA VAL A 14 20.52 1.49 -38.03
C VAL A 14 19.88 0.14 -38.47
N LEU A 15 18.62 -0.01 -38.08
CA LEU A 15 17.42 -0.55 -38.77
C LEU A 15 17.42 -1.86 -39.59
N GLY A 16 16.39 -2.67 -39.31
CA GLY A 16 15.70 -3.61 -40.20
C GLY A 16 14.27 -3.86 -39.64
N SER A 17 13.22 -3.94 -40.46
CA SER A 17 11.83 -3.70 -40.01
C SER A 17 10.85 -4.89 -40.09
N ALA A 18 10.16 -5.10 -38.96
CA ALA A 18 8.73 -5.38 -38.75
C ALA A 18 8.00 -6.52 -39.50
N LEU A 19 7.36 -7.39 -38.71
CA LEU A 19 6.11 -8.09 -39.03
C LEU A 19 5.38 -8.48 -37.72
N PHE A 20 4.09 -8.16 -37.63
CA PHE A 20 3.13 -8.50 -36.55
C PHE A 20 3.63 -8.44 -35.09
N ALA A 21 3.57 -7.25 -34.50
CA ALA A 21 3.16 -7.06 -33.12
C ALA A 21 2.04 -6.02 -33.09
N GLN A 22 1.01 -6.22 -32.27
CA GLN A 22 0.21 -5.09 -31.79
C GLN A 22 1.11 -4.30 -30.83
N ASN A 23 1.30 -3.00 -31.08
CA ASN A 23 1.94 -2.13 -30.10
C ASN A 23 0.95 -1.86 -28.97
N LEU A 24 0.87 -2.78 -28.01
CA LEU A 24 0.16 -2.56 -26.76
C LEU A 24 0.92 -1.47 -25.99
N THR A 25 0.38 -0.25 -26.00
CA THR A 25 0.98 0.89 -25.32
C THR A 25 0.47 0.93 -23.89
N LEU A 26 1.38 0.87 -22.90
CA LEU A 26 1.05 1.15 -21.50
C LEU A 26 0.48 2.58 -21.38
N ASP A 27 -0.62 2.75 -20.64
CA ASP A 27 -1.17 4.07 -20.35
C ASP A 27 -0.17 4.86 -19.48
N PRO A 28 0.44 5.95 -19.99
CA PRO A 28 1.47 6.71 -19.28
C PRO A 28 0.90 7.57 -18.14
N THR A 29 -0.43 7.73 -18.06
CA THR A 29 -1.12 8.39 -16.94
C THR A 29 -1.30 7.44 -15.74
N LEU A 30 -1.26 6.13 -15.99
CA LEU A 30 -1.33 5.11 -14.94
C LEU A 30 0.08 4.65 -14.51
N TRP A 31 0.98 4.40 -15.47
CA TRP A 31 2.28 3.76 -15.20
C TRP A 31 3.46 4.42 -15.92
N GLN A 32 4.58 4.59 -15.20
CA GLN A 32 5.87 5.01 -15.74
C GLN A 32 6.93 3.91 -15.56
N LEU A 33 7.76 3.71 -16.59
CA LEU A 33 8.96 2.86 -16.55
C LEU A 33 10.20 3.74 -16.40
N ASP A 34 11.19 3.32 -15.59
CA ASP A 34 12.42 4.08 -15.35
C ASP A 34 13.57 3.79 -16.34
N GLY A 35 13.22 3.24 -17.51
CA GLY A 35 14.16 2.93 -18.60
C GLY A 35 13.45 2.80 -19.95
N GLY A 36 14.22 2.67 -21.03
CA GLY A 36 13.74 2.79 -22.42
C GLY A 36 13.95 1.54 -23.26
N GLY A 37 12.93 1.13 -24.01
CA GLY A 37 12.95 -0.11 -24.80
C GLY A 37 12.28 -1.26 -24.05
N PHE A 38 10.99 -1.45 -24.32
CA PHE A 38 10.15 -2.45 -23.67
C PHE A 38 9.18 -3.08 -24.67
N CYS A 39 8.75 -4.30 -24.37
CA CYS A 39 7.63 -4.99 -25.00
C CYS A 39 6.55 -5.30 -23.97
N VAL A 40 5.31 -5.41 -24.46
CA VAL A 40 4.12 -5.62 -23.65
C VAL A 40 3.33 -6.77 -24.28
N MET A 41 2.84 -7.69 -23.46
CA MET A 41 2.05 -8.86 -23.86
C MET A 41 0.85 -9.00 -22.93
N GLU A 42 -0.31 -9.30 -23.51
CA GLU A 42 -1.57 -9.49 -22.80
C GLU A 42 -1.87 -11.00 -22.64
N ASP A 43 -2.17 -11.43 -21.42
CA ASP A 43 -2.69 -12.78 -21.13
C ASP A 43 -4.22 -12.72 -21.03
N THR A 44 -4.87 -12.77 -22.19
CA THR A 44 -6.33 -12.71 -22.37
C THR A 44 -7.11 -13.91 -21.80
N VAL A 45 -6.43 -14.83 -21.11
CA VAL A 45 -7.03 -16.00 -20.44
C VAL A 45 -7.03 -15.84 -18.91
N ALA A 46 -6.20 -14.95 -18.36
CA ALA A 46 -6.02 -14.80 -16.91
C ALA A 46 -5.98 -13.33 -16.42
N ASP A 47 -6.26 -12.35 -17.29
CA ASP A 47 -6.40 -10.93 -16.96
C ASP A 47 -5.10 -10.27 -16.42
N TRP A 48 -3.96 -10.63 -17.03
CA TRP A 48 -2.63 -10.04 -16.76
C TRP A 48 -2.05 -9.32 -17.97
N ILE A 49 -1.26 -8.29 -17.69
CA ILE A 49 -0.27 -7.76 -18.65
C ILE A 49 1.13 -8.15 -18.18
N LEU A 50 1.95 -8.69 -19.08
CA LEU A 50 3.38 -8.88 -18.91
C LEU A 50 4.15 -7.76 -19.60
N VAL A 51 5.03 -7.10 -18.85
CA VAL A 51 5.93 -6.04 -19.35
C VAL A 51 7.37 -6.50 -19.17
N GLY A 52 8.16 -6.48 -20.24
CA GLY A 52 9.58 -6.84 -20.22
C GLY A 52 10.43 -5.87 -21.03
N GLY A 53 11.63 -5.52 -20.56
CA GLY A 53 12.45 -4.50 -21.22
C GLY A 53 13.67 -4.04 -20.42
N GLU A 54 14.30 -2.97 -20.89
CA GLU A 54 15.41 -2.32 -20.20
C GLU A 54 14.87 -1.28 -19.21
N PHE A 55 14.25 -1.76 -18.12
CA PHE A 55 13.80 -0.97 -16.97
C PHE A 55 14.11 -1.69 -15.64
N ASN A 56 14.23 -0.91 -14.56
CA ASN A 56 14.49 -1.38 -13.20
C ASN A 56 13.24 -1.29 -12.30
N ARG A 57 12.26 -0.45 -12.66
CA ARG A 57 11.02 -0.20 -11.90
C ARG A 57 9.83 0.03 -12.83
N VAL A 58 8.64 -0.30 -12.30
CA VAL A 58 7.36 0.23 -12.78
C VAL A 58 6.75 1.03 -11.64
N LEU A 59 6.32 2.25 -11.92
CA LEU A 59 5.81 3.21 -10.92
C LEU A 59 4.40 3.65 -11.31
N PRO A 60 3.44 3.77 -10.38
CA PRO A 60 2.27 4.61 -10.58
C PRO A 60 2.70 6.05 -10.90
N HIS A 61 1.92 6.79 -11.69
CA HIS A 61 2.25 8.17 -12.09
C HIS A 61 2.40 9.16 -10.92
N ASN A 62 1.91 8.81 -9.72
CA ASN A 62 1.94 9.67 -8.53
C ASN A 62 2.75 8.99 -7.38
N PRO A 63 3.70 9.69 -6.71
CA PRO A 63 4.46 9.18 -5.57
C PRO A 63 3.88 9.65 -4.22
N ILE A 64 3.43 8.73 -3.35
CA ILE A 64 2.59 9.04 -2.17
C ILE A 64 2.81 8.01 -1.03
N PRO A 65 2.90 8.32 0.30
CA PRO A 65 3.56 9.41 1.04
C PRO A 65 4.30 8.92 2.34
N TYR A 66 4.86 9.82 3.16
CA TYR A 66 5.60 9.49 4.42
C TYR A 66 4.76 9.16 5.68
N GLY A 67 3.43 9.05 5.60
CA GLY A 67 2.55 8.77 6.74
C GLY A 67 1.11 8.53 6.28
N VAL A 68 0.27 7.88 7.09
CA VAL A 68 -1.03 7.38 6.61
C VAL A 68 -2.12 7.38 7.69
N GLU A 69 -3.37 7.29 7.22
CA GLU A 69 -4.53 6.80 7.93
C GLU A 69 -5.08 5.54 7.22
N VAL A 70 -5.82 4.71 7.95
CA VAL A 70 -6.42 3.46 7.47
C VAL A 70 -7.73 3.23 8.21
N ASP A 71 -8.73 2.74 7.49
CA ASP A 71 -9.97 2.29 8.11
C ASP A 71 -9.69 1.11 9.08
N ALA A 72 -10.08 1.30 10.33
CA ALA A 72 -9.79 0.38 11.44
C ALA A 72 -10.62 -0.91 11.41
N ALA A 73 -11.57 -1.06 10.48
CA ALA A 73 -12.34 -2.28 10.25
C ALA A 73 -11.79 -3.14 9.09
N SER A 74 -11.38 -2.52 7.99
CA SER A 74 -11.03 -3.18 6.71
C SER A 74 -9.55 -3.17 6.34
N GLY A 75 -8.74 -2.28 6.92
CA GLY A 75 -7.29 -2.23 6.67
C GLY A 75 -6.86 -1.53 5.37
N PHE A 76 -7.78 -1.11 4.51
CA PHE A 76 -7.47 -0.33 3.31
C PHE A 76 -7.07 1.12 3.65
N MET A 77 -6.38 1.80 2.72
CA MET A 77 -6.17 3.25 2.84
C MET A 77 -7.52 3.94 2.81
N THR A 78 -7.67 5.02 3.59
CA THR A 78 -8.56 6.10 3.15
C THR A 78 -7.92 6.75 1.93
N ASP A 79 -8.49 6.52 0.74
CA ASP A 79 -7.98 7.01 -0.54
C ASP A 79 -8.11 8.55 -0.57
N GLY A 80 -6.98 9.29 -0.68
CA GLY A 80 -6.97 10.77 -0.69
C GLY A 80 -6.18 11.47 0.41
N LEU A 81 -5.30 10.76 1.13
CA LEU A 81 -4.47 11.35 2.21
C LEU A 81 -3.28 12.19 1.71
N PRO A 82 -2.81 13.20 2.48
CA PRO A 82 -2.00 14.26 1.91
C PRO A 82 -0.50 13.95 1.81
N VAL A 83 0.08 14.29 0.67
CA VAL A 83 1.40 13.80 0.23
C VAL A 83 2.57 14.61 0.78
N ALA A 84 3.12 14.22 1.94
CA ALA A 84 4.36 14.81 2.44
C ALA A 84 5.57 14.51 1.52
N ASP A 85 6.47 15.48 1.32
CA ASP A 85 7.70 15.36 0.52
C ASP A 85 8.97 14.99 1.34
N GLY A 86 8.80 14.62 2.60
CA GLY A 86 9.90 14.27 3.50
C GLY A 86 9.46 13.58 4.79
N ALA A 87 10.45 13.04 5.51
CA ALA A 87 10.19 12.11 6.61
C ALA A 87 9.38 12.72 7.76
N VAL A 88 8.17 12.20 8.00
CA VAL A 88 7.43 12.41 9.26
C VAL A 88 8.19 11.73 10.40
N ARG A 89 8.34 12.43 11.53
CA ARG A 89 9.15 11.98 12.69
C ARG A 89 8.32 11.80 13.96
N CYS A 90 7.22 12.54 14.06
CA CYS A 90 6.22 12.46 15.11
C CYS A 90 4.84 12.83 14.56
N ALA A 91 3.79 12.34 15.21
CA ALA A 91 2.42 12.72 14.95
C ALA A 91 1.63 12.78 16.27
N ALA A 92 0.50 13.48 16.26
CA ALA A 92 -0.46 13.48 17.36
C ALA A 92 -1.89 13.58 16.81
N PRO A 93 -2.88 12.89 17.42
CA PRO A 93 -4.27 13.03 17.02
C PRO A 93 -4.80 14.44 17.38
N ASP A 94 -5.69 14.97 16.55
CA ASP A 94 -6.35 16.26 16.81
C ASP A 94 -7.53 16.18 17.79
N GLY A 95 -8.03 14.95 18.04
CA GLY A 95 -9.15 14.65 18.92
C GLY A 95 -10.52 14.56 18.23
N ASN A 96 -10.60 14.90 16.94
CA ASN A 96 -11.80 14.81 16.09
C ASN A 96 -11.71 13.70 15.04
N GLY A 97 -10.51 13.15 14.82
CA GLY A 97 -10.21 12.06 13.87
C GLY A 97 -8.97 12.35 13.02
N GLY A 98 -8.62 13.63 12.87
CA GLY A 98 -7.46 14.10 12.12
C GLY A 98 -6.16 14.09 12.93
N TRP A 99 -5.11 14.63 12.31
CA TRP A 99 -3.72 14.39 12.71
C TRP A 99 -2.82 15.60 12.52
N PHE A 100 -2.06 15.97 13.55
CA PHE A 100 -0.88 16.83 13.38
C PHE A 100 0.32 15.98 13.00
N LEU A 101 1.02 16.36 11.93
CA LEU A 101 2.25 15.74 11.47
C LEU A 101 3.44 16.67 11.75
N GLY A 102 4.57 16.12 12.19
CA GLY A 102 5.80 16.88 12.43
C GLY A 102 7.03 16.10 12.01
N GLY A 103 7.93 16.72 11.25
CA GLY A 103 9.05 15.98 10.67
C GLY A 103 10.09 16.81 9.92
N ASP A 104 10.38 16.37 8.71
CA ASP A 104 11.52 16.75 7.87
C ASP A 104 11.11 17.05 6.41
N PHE A 105 9.83 17.38 6.21
CA PHE A 105 9.18 17.70 4.93
C PHE A 105 9.07 19.22 4.71
N GLY A 106 9.12 19.70 3.47
CA GLY A 106 8.85 21.08 3.06
C GLY A 106 7.44 21.29 2.50
N GLN A 107 6.79 20.24 2.00
CA GLN A 107 5.47 20.26 1.36
C GLN A 107 4.60 19.10 1.84
N VAL A 108 3.29 19.28 1.70
CA VAL A 108 2.27 18.23 1.77
C VAL A 108 1.23 18.50 0.66
N ASP A 109 0.85 17.52 -0.16
CA ASP A 109 -0.03 17.69 -1.36
C ASP A 109 0.47 18.73 -2.38
N GLY A 110 1.79 18.87 -2.52
CA GLY A 110 2.40 19.95 -3.31
C GLY A 110 2.10 21.36 -2.77
N GLN A 111 1.40 21.47 -1.63
CA GLN A 111 1.22 22.71 -0.89
C GLN A 111 2.40 22.88 0.06
N PHE A 112 2.96 24.09 0.11
CA PHE A 112 4.02 24.40 1.07
C PHE A 112 3.52 24.18 2.51
N ARG A 113 4.23 23.35 3.28
CA ARG A 113 3.93 22.94 4.66
C ARG A 113 5.25 22.60 5.35
N GLN A 114 5.95 23.61 5.86
CA GLN A 114 7.33 23.42 6.31
C GLN A 114 7.41 22.76 7.70
N HIS A 115 7.73 21.46 7.69
CA HIS A 115 7.94 20.56 8.83
C HIS A 115 6.75 20.36 9.78
N LEU A 116 5.61 21.02 9.54
CA LEU A 116 4.32 20.81 10.21
C LEU A 116 3.16 20.79 9.21
N ALA A 117 2.18 19.92 9.46
CA ALA A 117 0.89 19.89 8.75
C ALA A 117 -0.23 19.40 9.68
N HIS A 118 -1.48 19.67 9.30
CA HIS A 118 -2.68 19.11 9.94
C HIS A 118 -3.53 18.45 8.86
N ILE A 119 -3.83 17.17 9.06
CA ILE A 119 -4.73 16.37 8.22
C ILE A 119 -6.09 16.34 8.92
N LEU A 120 -7.17 16.61 8.19
CA LEU A 120 -8.53 16.63 8.72
C LEU A 120 -9.12 15.22 8.85
N PRO A 121 -10.22 15.02 9.61
CA PRO A 121 -10.88 13.71 9.76
C PRO A 121 -11.51 13.12 8.48
N ASP A 122 -11.50 13.87 7.37
CA ASP A 122 -11.90 13.42 6.03
C ASP A 122 -10.69 13.06 5.15
N GLY A 123 -9.49 13.03 5.73
CA GLY A 123 -8.23 12.80 5.04
C GLY A 123 -7.65 14.03 4.34
N SER A 124 -8.35 15.16 4.24
CA SER A 124 -7.87 16.32 3.48
C SER A 124 -6.80 17.15 4.21
N LEU A 125 -5.95 17.85 3.45
CA LEU A 125 -4.96 18.77 4.02
C LEU A 125 -5.63 20.06 4.53
N ALA A 126 -5.59 20.29 5.84
CA ALA A 126 -6.11 21.51 6.43
C ALA A 126 -5.40 22.76 5.86
N PRO A 127 -6.09 23.91 5.73
CA PRO A 127 -5.45 25.20 5.38
C PRO A 127 -4.49 25.71 6.48
N TRP A 128 -4.42 25.02 7.62
CA TRP A 128 -3.46 25.22 8.70
C TRP A 128 -2.02 25.05 8.18
N ASN A 129 -1.29 26.16 8.07
CA ASN A 129 0.05 26.21 7.50
C ASN A 129 1.04 27.02 8.38
N PRO A 130 1.42 26.51 9.56
CA PRO A 130 2.50 27.08 10.34
C PRO A 130 3.86 26.69 9.75
N VAL A 131 4.71 27.68 9.52
CA VAL A 131 6.02 27.49 8.86
C VAL A 131 7.12 27.35 9.92
N VAL A 132 7.75 26.16 10.01
CA VAL A 132 8.91 25.91 10.89
C VAL A 132 10.17 25.73 10.03
N ASN A 133 11.30 26.34 10.40
CA ASN A 133 12.53 26.29 9.59
C ASN A 133 13.48 25.12 9.92
N GLY A 134 13.05 24.14 10.71
CA GLY A 134 13.84 22.96 11.04
C GLY A 134 13.01 21.81 11.62
N LYS A 135 13.68 20.70 11.89
CA LYS A 135 13.08 19.37 12.10
C LYS A 135 12.27 19.31 13.40
N VAL A 136 11.03 18.83 13.34
CA VAL A 136 10.22 18.54 14.54
C VAL A 136 10.45 17.08 14.96
N PHE A 137 10.72 16.85 16.24
CA PHE A 137 10.96 15.51 16.81
C PHE A 137 9.88 15.04 17.77
N THR A 138 9.17 15.97 18.41
CA THR A 138 8.15 15.66 19.41
C THR A 138 7.06 16.73 19.43
N MET A 139 5.84 16.34 19.79
CA MET A 139 4.69 17.23 19.89
C MET A 139 3.68 16.74 20.93
N ALA A 140 2.82 17.64 21.41
CA ALA A 140 1.73 17.30 22.32
C ALA A 140 0.56 18.30 22.18
N VAL A 141 -0.68 17.80 22.28
CA VAL A 141 -1.91 18.57 22.08
C VAL A 141 -2.62 18.85 23.40
N LYS A 142 -3.07 20.09 23.63
CA LYS A 142 -4.00 20.41 24.73
C LYS A 142 -4.96 21.55 24.38
N GLY A 143 -6.24 21.21 24.17
CA GLY A 143 -7.24 22.18 23.73
C GLY A 143 -6.84 22.76 22.37
N ASP A 144 -6.98 24.08 22.20
CA ASP A 144 -6.56 24.79 20.97
C ASP A 144 -5.03 24.96 20.83
N THR A 145 -4.19 24.25 21.60
CA THR A 145 -2.73 24.42 21.56
C THR A 145 -2.01 23.13 21.18
N LEU A 146 -1.24 23.20 20.09
CA LEU A 146 -0.21 22.23 19.74
C LEU A 146 1.15 22.75 20.25
N TYR A 147 1.82 21.97 21.08
CA TYR A 147 3.20 22.17 21.50
C TYR A 147 4.13 21.37 20.58
N VAL A 148 5.23 21.98 20.13
CA VAL A 148 6.20 21.36 19.20
C VAL A 148 7.64 21.56 19.69
N GLY A 149 8.45 20.51 19.57
CA GLY A 149 9.86 20.49 19.98
C GLY A 149 10.73 19.73 18.98
N GLY A 150 11.97 20.18 18.80
CA GLY A 150 12.89 19.61 17.83
C GLY A 150 14.17 20.42 17.66
N VAL A 151 14.62 20.59 16.41
CA VAL A 151 15.80 21.37 16.01
C VAL A 151 15.37 22.41 14.97
N PHE A 152 15.04 23.61 15.43
CA PHE A 152 14.56 24.74 14.62
C PHE A 152 14.85 26.07 15.32
N THR A 153 14.85 27.19 14.58
CA THR A 153 15.15 28.54 15.12
C THR A 153 14.10 29.60 14.81
N VAL A 154 13.15 29.31 13.91
CA VAL A 154 12.08 30.21 13.48
C VAL A 154 10.78 29.42 13.32
N VAL A 155 9.67 29.99 13.81
CA VAL A 155 8.30 29.53 13.57
C VAL A 155 7.43 30.73 13.20
N ASN A 156 6.75 30.66 12.05
CA ASN A 156 5.94 31.76 11.48
C ASN A 156 6.69 33.10 11.50
N SER A 157 7.88 33.12 10.88
CA SER A 157 8.81 34.28 10.82
C SER A 157 9.24 34.88 12.16
N THR A 158 8.85 34.27 13.29
CA THR A 158 9.21 34.69 14.65
C THR A 158 10.36 33.83 15.15
N SER A 159 11.39 34.43 15.75
CA SER A 159 12.49 33.67 16.37
C SER A 159 11.95 32.77 17.50
N ARG A 160 12.20 31.46 17.37
CA ARG A 160 11.71 30.38 18.21
C ARG A 160 12.70 29.23 18.17
N SER A 161 13.62 29.17 19.13
CA SER A 161 14.61 28.10 19.18
C SER A 161 14.05 26.85 19.85
N ASN A 162 13.97 25.76 19.09
CA ASN A 162 13.77 24.36 19.50
C ASN A 162 12.49 24.01 20.29
N LEU A 163 11.69 25.01 20.70
CA LEU A 163 10.41 24.87 21.39
C LEU A 163 9.43 25.97 20.93
N ALA A 164 8.20 25.60 20.57
CA ALA A 164 7.13 26.55 20.23
C ALA A 164 5.74 26.01 20.60
N ALA A 165 4.74 26.91 20.56
CA ALA A 165 3.33 26.57 20.64
C ALA A 165 2.53 27.30 19.55
N LEU A 166 1.57 26.59 18.97
CA LEU A 166 0.78 27.00 17.82
C LEU A 166 -0.72 26.82 18.15
N ARG A 167 -1.56 27.74 17.68
CA ARG A 167 -3.00 27.57 17.75
C ARG A 167 -3.47 26.58 16.71
N ILE A 168 -4.30 25.63 17.12
CA ILE A 168 -4.90 24.64 16.23
C ILE A 168 -5.93 25.33 15.32
N SER A 169 -6.72 26.24 15.86
CA SER A 169 -7.76 27.01 15.15
C SER A 169 -7.25 27.88 13.99
N THR A 170 -5.97 28.27 13.98
CA THR A 170 -5.47 29.37 13.13
C THR A 170 -4.03 29.22 12.63
N GLY A 171 -3.24 28.24 13.08
CA GLY A 171 -1.81 28.13 12.75
C GLY A 171 -0.92 29.23 13.32
N ALA A 172 -1.51 30.25 13.98
CA ALA A 172 -0.79 31.39 14.52
C ALA A 172 0.05 30.99 15.75
N ASN A 173 1.19 31.67 15.92
CA ASN A 173 2.01 31.56 17.12
C ASN A 173 1.19 31.90 18.37
N VAL A 174 1.21 31.01 19.36
CA VAL A 174 0.68 31.30 20.69
C VAL A 174 1.57 32.34 21.36
N ILE A 175 0.96 33.24 22.14
CA ILE A 175 1.70 34.28 22.88
C ILE A 175 2.42 33.64 24.06
N TRP A 176 3.60 33.12 23.75
CA TRP A 176 4.55 32.54 24.70
C TRP A 176 5.81 33.40 24.66
N SER A 177 5.81 34.51 25.40
CA SER A 177 6.74 35.64 25.18
C SER A 177 8.24 35.30 25.27
N THR A 178 8.59 34.21 25.93
CA THR A 178 9.99 33.86 26.24
C THR A 178 10.43 32.46 25.75
N ALA A 179 9.58 31.69 25.07
CA ALA A 179 9.91 30.32 24.62
C ALA A 179 11.16 30.28 23.73
N TYR A 180 12.20 29.64 24.27
CA TYR A 180 13.52 29.44 23.67
C TYR A 180 14.20 28.28 24.40
N ALA A 181 14.77 27.32 23.68
CA ALA A 181 15.74 26.35 24.18
C ALA A 181 17.01 26.40 23.33
N ASP A 182 18.18 26.36 23.95
CA ASP A 182 19.48 26.54 23.25
C ASP A 182 19.89 25.32 22.41
N ASP A 183 19.35 24.14 22.71
CA ASP A 183 19.55 22.89 21.95
C ASP A 183 18.23 22.10 21.87
N THR A 184 18.30 20.94 21.22
CA THR A 184 17.27 19.98 20.85
C THR A 184 16.29 19.67 21.98
N VAL A 185 14.99 19.79 21.70
CA VAL A 185 13.92 19.17 22.52
C VAL A 185 13.58 17.81 21.91
N ARG A 186 13.81 16.73 22.65
CA ARG A 186 13.66 15.33 22.17
C ARG A 186 12.32 14.71 22.53
N CYS A 187 11.78 15.05 23.69
CA CYS A 187 10.55 14.46 24.22
C CYS A 187 9.74 15.48 25.02
N MET A 188 8.43 15.28 25.10
CA MET A 188 7.56 16.05 25.98
C MET A 188 6.40 15.22 26.52
N ALA A 189 5.86 15.62 27.67
CA ALA A 189 4.72 14.99 28.32
C ALA A 189 3.77 16.03 28.91
N LEU A 190 2.46 15.83 28.75
CA LEU A 190 1.42 16.65 29.36
C LEU A 190 0.79 15.92 30.55
N ASN A 191 0.70 16.58 31.70
CA ASN A 191 -0.04 16.08 32.86
C ASN A 191 -0.46 17.24 33.78
N SER A 192 -1.65 17.14 34.38
CA SER A 192 -2.08 18.02 35.50
C SER A 192 -1.89 19.53 35.24
N GLY A 193 -2.22 20.00 34.04
CA GLY A 193 -2.09 21.41 33.64
C GLY A 193 -0.66 21.87 33.36
N ARG A 194 0.30 20.95 33.24
CA ARG A 194 1.72 21.23 32.95
C ARG A 194 2.22 20.48 31.73
N LEU A 195 3.09 21.15 30.98
CA LEU A 195 3.94 20.57 29.94
C LEU A 195 5.32 20.35 30.54
N TYR A 196 5.85 19.13 30.43
CA TYR A 196 7.23 18.78 30.74
C TYR A 196 7.97 18.53 29.43
N VAL A 197 9.20 19.03 29.31
CA VAL A 197 10.04 18.88 28.12
C VAL A 197 11.42 18.34 28.50
N GLY A 198 11.96 17.42 27.71
CA GLY A 198 13.26 16.79 27.89
C GLY A 198 14.07 16.76 26.58
N GLY A 199 15.38 16.87 26.67
CA GLY A 199 16.28 16.86 25.51
C GLY A 199 17.71 17.21 25.87
N ASP A 200 18.35 18.04 25.05
CA ASP A 200 19.80 18.29 25.04
C ASP A 200 20.17 19.75 25.40
N PHE A 201 19.17 20.57 25.75
CA PHE A 201 19.35 21.99 26.08
C PHE A 201 20.09 22.20 27.42
N THR A 202 20.80 23.33 27.58
CA THR A 202 21.35 23.81 28.86
C THR A 202 20.52 24.96 29.45
N GLN A 203 19.77 25.65 28.61
CA GLN A 203 18.98 26.84 28.94
C GLN A 203 17.57 26.74 28.38
N MET A 204 16.62 27.31 29.12
CA MET A 204 15.28 27.64 28.63
C MET A 204 14.97 29.08 28.98
N ASN A 205 14.49 29.86 28.01
CA ASN A 205 14.10 31.25 28.20
C ASN A 205 15.23 32.12 28.79
N SER A 206 16.48 31.87 28.36
CA SER A 206 17.73 32.45 28.91
C SER A 206 17.98 32.21 30.41
N LEU A 207 17.25 31.29 31.05
CA LEU A 207 17.52 30.78 32.39
C LEU A 207 18.14 29.38 32.29
N ALA A 208 19.06 29.05 33.20
CA ALA A 208 19.61 27.71 33.30
C ALA A 208 18.48 26.67 33.54
N ARG A 209 18.42 25.66 32.65
CA ARG A 209 17.54 24.50 32.71
C ARG A 209 18.26 23.36 32.00
N SER A 210 19.06 22.60 32.74
CA SER A 210 19.86 21.52 32.14
C SER A 210 18.97 20.33 31.79
N ARG A 211 18.74 20.15 30.49
CA ARG A 211 18.08 19.01 29.82
C ARG A 211 16.59 18.82 30.10
N VAL A 212 16.02 19.45 31.13
CA VAL A 212 14.58 19.33 31.47
C VAL A 212 14.01 20.66 31.95
N ALA A 213 12.77 20.95 31.56
CA ALA A 213 11.98 22.08 32.07
C ALA A 213 10.49 21.73 32.17
N SER A 214 9.69 22.59 32.80
CA SER A 214 8.24 22.51 32.68
C SER A 214 7.58 23.89 32.63
N PHE A 215 6.40 23.93 32.00
CA PHE A 215 5.61 25.13 31.80
C PHE A 215 4.18 24.92 32.30
N THR A 216 3.55 25.97 32.82
CA THR A 216 2.11 25.95 33.13
C THR A 216 1.31 26.17 31.85
N VAL A 217 0.43 25.24 31.48
CA VAL A 217 -0.26 25.22 30.17
C VAL A 217 -1.15 26.44 29.95
N SER A 218 -1.82 26.93 31.00
CA SER A 218 -2.77 28.06 30.90
C SER A 218 -2.12 29.45 30.80
N THR A 219 -0.83 29.57 31.08
CA THR A 219 -0.11 30.87 31.10
C THR A 219 1.19 30.86 30.27
N HIS A 220 1.61 29.68 29.81
CA HIS A 220 2.91 29.38 29.20
C HIS A 220 4.12 29.83 30.04
N ALA A 221 3.93 30.14 31.32
CA ALA A 221 5.01 30.54 32.22
C ALA A 221 5.98 29.37 32.46
N LEU A 222 7.28 29.63 32.32
CA LEU A 222 8.33 28.71 32.74
C LEU A 222 8.27 28.56 34.26
N ASN A 223 8.02 27.33 34.72
CA ASN A 223 7.89 27.06 36.14
C ASN A 223 9.25 27.21 36.85
N ALA A 224 9.21 27.51 38.15
CA ALA A 224 10.36 27.35 39.06
C ALA A 224 10.80 25.88 39.23
N TRP A 225 10.06 24.94 38.63
CA TRP A 225 10.44 23.54 38.49
C TRP A 225 11.63 23.44 37.52
N ALA A 226 12.82 23.23 38.09
CA ALA A 226 14.10 23.46 37.45
C ALA A 226 15.12 22.39 37.90
N PRO A 227 14.92 21.10 37.57
CA PRO A 227 15.93 20.09 37.84
C PRO A 227 17.18 20.34 36.99
N ILE A 228 18.36 20.11 37.57
CA ILE A 228 19.65 20.20 36.85
C ILE A 228 20.19 18.78 36.69
N VAL A 229 20.06 18.18 35.51
CA VAL A 229 20.77 16.92 35.19
C VAL A 229 21.99 17.18 34.32
N ASN A 230 23.02 16.33 34.47
CA ASN A 230 24.32 16.47 33.81
C ASN A 230 24.50 15.63 32.53
N GLY A 231 23.41 15.09 31.97
CA GLY A 231 23.42 14.24 30.77
C GLY A 231 22.04 14.16 30.16
N ASP A 232 21.98 13.84 28.87
CA ASP A 232 20.80 14.07 28.01
C ASP A 232 19.58 13.24 28.43
N VAL A 233 18.37 13.76 28.19
CA VAL A 233 17.11 13.12 28.60
C VAL A 233 16.34 12.62 27.38
N HIS A 234 16.26 11.29 27.27
CA HIS A 234 15.64 10.59 26.15
C HIS A 234 14.12 10.45 26.29
N SER A 235 13.61 10.38 27.52
CA SER A 235 12.16 10.27 27.76
C SER A 235 11.76 10.88 29.11
N VAL A 236 10.53 11.41 29.13
CA VAL A 236 9.84 11.96 30.30
C VAL A 236 8.47 11.31 30.40
N LEU A 237 8.16 10.73 31.56
CA LEU A 237 6.86 10.14 31.87
C LEU A 237 6.26 10.89 33.08
N ALA A 238 5.14 11.57 32.89
CA ALA A 238 4.52 12.41 33.92
C ALA A 238 3.19 11.82 34.41
N THR A 239 3.07 11.64 35.73
CA THR A 239 1.85 11.24 36.45
C THR A 239 1.44 12.33 37.45
N PRO A 240 0.20 12.34 37.97
CA PRO A 240 -0.24 13.34 38.96
C PRO A 240 0.66 13.46 40.21
N THR A 241 1.43 12.42 40.55
CA THR A 241 2.30 12.38 41.74
C THR A 241 3.80 12.46 41.44
N SER A 242 4.24 12.15 40.22
CA SER A 242 5.66 11.96 39.88
C SER A 242 5.96 12.29 38.42
N VAL A 243 7.10 12.92 38.17
CA VAL A 243 7.72 13.05 36.83
C VAL A 243 8.96 12.18 36.80
N TYR A 244 8.91 11.09 36.04
CA TYR A 244 10.02 10.17 35.82
C TYR A 244 10.84 10.64 34.62
N LEU A 245 12.16 10.60 34.77
CA LEU A 245 13.14 10.97 33.74
C LEU A 245 14.03 9.75 33.44
N SER A 246 14.26 9.45 32.15
CA SER A 246 15.28 8.47 31.73
C SER A 246 16.21 9.06 30.67
N GLY A 247 17.50 8.79 30.77
CA GLY A 247 18.52 9.42 29.92
C GLY A 247 19.94 8.96 30.27
N GLU A 248 20.94 9.76 29.93
CA GLU A 248 22.37 9.47 30.15
C GLU A 248 23.00 10.19 31.37
N PHE A 249 22.18 10.80 32.22
CA PHE A 249 22.64 11.53 33.41
C PHE A 249 23.14 10.62 34.55
N THR A 250 24.00 11.18 35.42
CA THR A 250 24.50 10.56 36.67
C THR A 250 24.21 11.40 37.92
N LEU A 251 23.98 12.70 37.76
CA LEU A 251 23.72 13.67 38.81
C LEU A 251 22.41 14.42 38.57
N LEU A 252 21.74 14.78 39.67
CA LEU A 252 20.57 15.63 39.70
C LEU A 252 20.73 16.73 40.76
N ASN A 253 20.42 17.96 40.38
CA ASN A 253 20.63 19.18 41.17
C ASN A 253 22.09 19.32 41.63
N LEU A 254 23.03 18.87 40.78
CA LEU A 254 24.50 18.81 40.95
C LEU A 254 25.04 17.98 42.13
N ILE A 255 24.27 17.79 43.21
CA ILE A 255 24.73 17.15 44.45
C ILE A 255 24.12 15.77 44.71
N ASN A 256 23.06 15.37 44.00
CA ASN A 256 22.37 14.09 44.22
C ASN A 256 22.77 13.09 43.14
N THR A 257 23.44 12.00 43.51
CA THR A 257 23.67 10.87 42.60
C THR A 257 22.34 10.23 42.19
N ARG A 258 22.02 10.34 40.90
CA ARG A 258 20.84 9.77 40.26
C ARG A 258 21.27 9.23 38.91
N ASN A 259 21.77 7.99 38.92
CA ASN A 259 22.22 7.35 37.71
C ASN A 259 21.03 6.90 36.86
N ARG A 260 20.91 7.52 35.68
CA ARG A 260 20.08 7.13 34.54
C ARG A 260 18.56 7.21 34.73
N LEU A 261 18.11 7.31 35.98
CA LEU A 261 16.72 7.43 36.39
C LEU A 261 16.55 8.40 37.56
N ALA A 262 15.49 9.20 37.51
CA ALA A 262 15.04 10.03 38.63
C ALA A 262 13.52 10.18 38.61
N ALA A 263 12.92 10.39 39.78
CA ALA A 263 11.54 10.89 39.90
C ALA A 263 11.53 12.18 40.72
N LEU A 264 10.75 13.16 40.26
CA LEU A 264 10.56 14.44 40.95
C LEU A 264 9.07 14.71 41.16
N HIS A 265 8.74 15.43 42.22
CA HIS A 265 7.37 15.87 42.45
C HIS A 265 6.95 16.90 41.36
N PRO A 266 5.78 16.73 40.69
CA PRO A 266 5.39 17.50 39.50
C PRO A 266 5.36 19.02 39.65
N THR A 267 5.14 19.53 40.87
CA THR A 267 4.97 20.96 41.14
C THR A 267 6.17 21.62 41.81
N THR A 268 6.74 20.99 42.85
CA THR A 268 7.70 21.60 43.79
C THR A 268 9.18 21.40 43.45
N ASN A 269 9.51 20.63 42.41
CA ASN A 269 10.90 20.20 42.09
C ASN A 269 11.55 19.34 43.18
N THR A 270 10.78 18.87 44.17
CA THR A 270 11.30 18.01 45.23
C THR A 270 11.70 16.68 44.61
N LEU A 271 13.00 16.39 44.64
CA LEU A 271 13.54 15.09 44.28
C LEU A 271 12.95 14.02 45.21
N GLN A 272 12.26 13.04 44.64
CA GLN A 272 11.63 11.98 45.44
C GLN A 272 12.69 10.99 45.94
N ALA A 273 12.37 10.28 47.03
CA ALA A 273 13.22 9.21 47.56
C ALA A 273 13.48 8.09 46.54
N TRP A 274 12.62 7.99 45.52
CA TRP A 274 12.68 7.05 44.40
C TRP A 274 14.03 7.08 43.67
N ASN A 275 14.98 6.22 44.07
CA ASN A 275 16.33 6.17 43.51
C ASN A 275 16.71 4.74 43.08
N PRO A 276 16.40 4.36 41.82
CA PRO A 276 16.74 3.03 41.32
C PRO A 276 18.24 2.86 41.10
N ASN A 277 18.98 3.95 40.88
CA ASN A 277 20.43 3.94 40.68
C ASN A 277 20.90 2.85 39.68
N ALA A 278 20.44 2.94 38.43
CA ALA A 278 20.83 2.02 37.36
C ALA A 278 22.21 2.40 36.81
N ASN A 279 23.13 1.43 36.69
CA ASN A 279 24.52 1.72 36.31
C ASN A 279 24.76 1.98 34.80
N GLY A 280 23.72 1.89 33.97
CA GLY A 280 23.82 2.07 32.53
C GLY A 280 22.54 2.63 31.90
N PRO A 281 22.60 3.06 30.63
CA PRO A 281 21.50 3.69 29.92
C PRO A 281 20.14 3.01 30.10
N VAL A 282 19.09 3.79 30.34
CA VAL A 282 17.70 3.32 30.25
C VAL A 282 17.11 3.84 28.94
N ARG A 283 16.70 2.90 28.08
CA ARG A 283 16.24 3.16 26.70
C ARG A 283 14.71 3.23 26.62
N THR A 284 14.02 2.51 27.50
CA THR A 284 12.56 2.38 27.47
C THR A 284 12.01 2.24 28.90
N MET A 285 10.78 2.73 29.09
CA MET A 285 10.03 2.69 30.34
C MET A 285 8.58 2.31 30.05
N ALA A 286 7.98 1.43 30.86
CA ALA A 286 6.58 1.07 30.76
C ALA A 286 5.93 1.02 32.16
N LEU A 287 4.78 1.68 32.32
CA LEU A 287 4.10 1.80 33.61
C LEU A 287 3.01 0.73 33.74
N SER A 288 2.96 0.05 34.90
CA SER A 288 1.89 -0.87 35.28
C SER A 288 1.37 -0.47 36.65
N GLY A 289 0.20 0.18 36.68
CA GLY A 289 -0.33 0.81 37.89
C GLY A 289 0.65 1.83 38.47
N THR A 290 1.17 1.56 39.67
CA THR A 290 2.15 2.41 40.37
C THR A 290 3.60 1.90 40.28
N SER A 291 3.87 0.90 39.42
CA SER A 291 5.19 0.28 39.28
C SER A 291 5.73 0.49 37.86
N LEU A 292 7.03 0.76 37.76
CA LEU A 292 7.70 1.11 36.50
C LEU A 292 8.64 -0.02 36.08
N PHE A 293 8.37 -0.61 34.92
CA PHE A 293 9.31 -1.47 34.22
C PHE A 293 10.28 -0.61 33.42
N ILE A 294 11.57 -0.97 33.46
CA ILE A 294 12.64 -0.28 32.75
C ILE A 294 13.45 -1.28 31.91
N GLY A 295 13.90 -0.83 30.74
CA GLY A 295 14.75 -1.62 29.83
C GLY A 295 15.89 -0.78 29.27
N GLY A 296 17.07 -1.36 29.12
CA GLY A 296 18.23 -0.65 28.56
C GLY A 296 19.55 -1.41 28.62
N ASP A 297 20.65 -0.67 28.70
CA ASP A 297 22.04 -1.15 28.66
C ASP A 297 22.67 -1.32 30.06
N PHE A 298 21.88 -1.24 31.14
CA PHE A 298 22.36 -1.42 32.53
C PHE A 298 22.56 -2.90 32.93
N THR A 299 23.46 -3.15 33.86
CA THR A 299 23.73 -4.49 34.45
C THR A 299 23.41 -4.57 35.96
N THR A 300 23.31 -3.42 36.64
CA THR A 300 22.89 -3.35 38.05
C THR A 300 21.90 -2.22 38.29
N VAL A 301 21.00 -2.44 39.25
CA VAL A 301 20.02 -1.49 39.77
C VAL A 301 20.10 -1.53 41.29
N ALA A 302 20.27 -0.38 41.94
CA ALA A 302 20.50 -0.24 43.38
C ALA A 302 21.69 -1.10 43.89
N GLY A 303 22.73 -1.26 43.06
CA GLY A 303 23.90 -2.13 43.34
C GLY A 303 23.61 -3.63 43.29
N THR A 304 22.36 -4.04 43.06
CA THR A 304 21.94 -5.43 42.87
C THR A 304 22.03 -5.80 41.39
N ALA A 305 22.47 -7.02 41.08
CA ALA A 305 22.45 -7.56 39.72
C ALA A 305 21.02 -7.58 39.16
N ARG A 306 20.83 -6.90 38.02
CA ARG A 306 19.61 -6.84 37.21
C ARG A 306 20.04 -6.48 35.80
N ASN A 307 20.35 -7.49 35.01
CA ASN A 307 20.86 -7.24 33.68
C ASN A 307 19.73 -6.88 32.72
N HIS A 308 19.81 -5.67 32.16
CA HIS A 308 19.05 -5.09 31.07
C HIS A 308 17.53 -4.90 31.25
N ILE A 309 16.90 -5.51 32.26
CA ILE A 309 15.52 -5.24 32.69
C ILE A 309 15.42 -5.07 34.21
N ALA A 310 14.47 -4.26 34.68
CA ALA A 310 14.06 -4.27 36.09
C ALA A 310 12.61 -3.79 36.26
N LEU A 311 12.00 -4.16 37.39
CA LEU A 311 10.78 -3.55 37.91
C LEU A 311 11.08 -2.77 39.18
N ILE A 312 10.60 -1.54 39.22
CA ILE A 312 10.78 -0.62 40.34
C ILE A 312 9.38 -0.24 40.86
N ASN A 313 9.16 -0.27 42.17
CA ASN A 313 7.88 0.15 42.75
C ASN A 313 7.81 1.69 42.91
N SER A 314 6.67 2.20 43.40
CA SER A 314 6.45 3.62 43.68
C SER A 314 7.38 4.23 44.75
N ALA A 315 8.03 3.41 45.58
CA ALA A 315 9.05 3.86 46.54
C ALA A 315 10.46 3.97 45.92
N GLY A 316 10.68 3.40 44.74
CA GLY A 316 11.98 3.35 44.05
C GLY A 316 12.87 2.20 44.49
N THR A 317 12.39 1.37 45.42
CA THR A 317 13.04 0.10 45.76
C THR A 317 12.82 -0.90 44.63
N LEU A 318 13.88 -1.64 44.33
CA LEU A 318 13.87 -2.72 43.35
C LEU A 318 12.91 -3.85 43.78
N ASN A 319 12.04 -4.30 42.89
CA ASN A 319 11.07 -5.35 43.18
C ASN A 319 11.75 -6.74 43.27
N SER A 320 11.13 -7.69 43.97
CA SER A 320 11.58 -9.09 44.07
C SER A 320 11.53 -9.87 42.74
N TRP A 321 10.96 -9.30 41.68
CA TRP A 321 11.00 -9.76 40.30
C TRP A 321 12.42 -9.76 39.72
N THR A 322 13.24 -10.71 40.15
CA THR A 322 14.60 -10.96 39.67
C THR A 322 14.56 -11.55 38.25
N LYS A 323 14.55 -10.66 37.27
CA LYS A 323 14.75 -10.99 35.85
C LYS A 323 16.12 -10.58 35.39
N ASP A 324 16.71 -11.43 34.57
CA ASP A 324 18.11 -11.34 34.16
C ASP A 324 18.23 -11.64 32.66
N LEU A 325 18.94 -10.81 31.90
CA LEU A 325 19.14 -10.98 30.46
C LEU A 325 20.60 -10.66 30.11
N ASP A 326 21.21 -11.32 29.13
CA ASP A 326 22.64 -11.13 28.80
C ASP A 326 22.92 -10.02 27.76
N GLY A 327 21.92 -9.22 27.40
CA GLY A 327 22.06 -8.12 26.44
C GLY A 327 20.92 -7.11 26.48
N ALA A 328 21.14 -5.94 25.88
CA ALA A 328 20.32 -4.75 26.09
C ALA A 328 18.86 -4.89 25.65
N VAL A 329 17.93 -4.38 26.47
CA VAL A 329 16.51 -4.23 26.10
C VAL A 329 16.32 -2.92 25.34
N ARG A 330 15.72 -2.99 24.15
CA ARG A 330 15.45 -1.84 23.27
C ARG A 330 13.99 -1.38 23.34
N CYS A 331 13.06 -2.30 23.54
CA CYS A 331 11.62 -2.01 23.66
C CYS A 331 10.95 -2.85 24.76
N LEU A 332 9.90 -2.28 25.36
CA LEU A 332 9.01 -2.92 26.32
C LEU A 332 7.57 -2.72 25.90
N SER A 333 6.73 -3.74 26.10
CA SER A 333 5.26 -3.64 26.00
C SER A 333 4.60 -4.43 27.14
N ILE A 334 3.42 -3.99 27.58
CA ILE A 334 2.67 -4.63 28.67
C ILE A 334 1.22 -4.81 28.23
N ALA A 335 0.75 -6.06 28.21
CA ALA A 335 -0.63 -6.43 27.96
C ALA A 335 -0.98 -7.70 28.77
N ASN A 336 -2.26 -7.95 29.05
CA ASN A 336 -2.81 -9.06 29.87
C ASN A 336 -1.93 -9.52 31.06
N ASN A 337 -1.35 -8.58 31.80
CA ASN A 337 -0.44 -8.82 32.94
C ASN A 337 0.87 -9.56 32.62
N THR A 338 1.34 -9.51 31.37
CA THR A 338 2.66 -9.98 30.93
C THR A 338 3.46 -8.80 30.36
N VAL A 339 4.75 -8.76 30.66
CA VAL A 339 5.72 -7.82 30.10
C VAL A 339 6.52 -8.51 29.01
N TYR A 340 6.56 -7.91 27.83
CA TYR A 340 7.32 -8.36 26.68
C TYR A 340 8.51 -7.43 26.47
N ALA A 341 9.70 -8.01 26.43
CA ALA A 341 10.96 -7.30 26.26
C ALA A 341 11.63 -7.74 24.96
N GLY A 342 11.98 -6.78 24.10
CA GLY A 342 12.68 -7.01 22.84
C GLY A 342 14.01 -6.27 22.82
N GLY A 343 15.06 -6.90 22.29
CA GLY A 343 16.39 -6.31 22.29
C GLY A 343 17.49 -7.23 21.76
N GLU A 344 18.65 -7.20 22.43
CA GLU A 344 19.94 -7.72 21.95
C GLU A 344 20.48 -8.93 22.74
N PHE A 345 19.78 -9.37 23.78
CA PHE A 345 20.09 -10.57 24.59
C PHE A 345 19.94 -11.89 23.81
N ALA A 346 20.73 -12.91 24.14
CA ALA A 346 20.57 -14.30 23.70
C ALA A 346 19.96 -15.19 24.80
N LEU A 347 20.11 -14.80 26.07
CA LEU A 347 19.62 -15.50 27.26
C LEU A 347 18.66 -14.62 28.06
N ALA A 348 17.67 -15.24 28.70
CA ALA A 348 16.90 -14.62 29.78
C ALA A 348 16.60 -15.65 30.89
N ASP A 349 16.84 -15.26 32.15
CA ASP A 349 16.87 -16.12 33.33
C ASP A 349 17.76 -17.38 33.15
N GLY A 350 18.85 -17.25 32.40
CA GLY A 350 19.75 -18.36 32.01
C GLY A 350 19.20 -19.29 30.93
N LEU A 351 17.94 -19.12 30.50
CA LEU A 351 17.32 -19.89 29.42
C LEU A 351 17.58 -19.24 28.05
N GLY A 352 17.65 -20.05 27.00
CA GLY A 352 17.90 -19.62 25.61
C GLY A 352 16.73 -18.87 24.95
N ARG A 353 16.38 -17.69 25.47
CA ARG A 353 15.35 -16.79 24.94
C ARG A 353 16.01 -15.72 24.08
N GLN A 354 16.20 -16.00 22.79
CA GLN A 354 16.98 -15.12 21.91
C GLN A 354 16.19 -13.88 21.51
N ARG A 355 16.71 -12.70 21.88
CA ARG A 355 16.33 -11.34 21.43
C ARG A 355 14.93 -10.88 21.84
N LEU A 356 14.13 -11.78 22.41
CA LEU A 356 12.76 -11.54 22.84
C LEU A 356 12.40 -12.43 24.04
N ALA A 357 11.67 -11.88 25.03
CA ALA A 357 11.25 -12.62 26.22
C ALA A 357 9.93 -12.09 26.78
N ALA A 358 9.13 -12.99 27.38
CA ALA A 358 7.90 -12.69 28.09
C ALA A 358 8.00 -13.06 29.58
N PHE A 359 7.46 -12.21 30.45
CA PHE A 359 7.54 -12.36 31.90
C PHE A 359 6.24 -11.89 32.58
N GLY A 360 5.65 -12.69 33.47
CA GLY A 360 4.48 -12.26 34.25
C GLY A 360 4.76 -11.02 35.12
N VAL A 361 3.81 -10.08 35.15
CA VAL A 361 3.80 -8.94 36.08
C VAL A 361 3.60 -9.47 37.51
N PRO A 362 4.39 -9.04 38.52
CA PRO A 362 4.27 -9.55 39.88
C PRO A 362 2.87 -9.40 40.48
N GLY A 363 2.39 -10.47 41.11
CA GLY A 363 1.07 -10.53 41.74
C GLY A 363 -0.09 -10.83 40.80
N SER A 364 0.13 -10.95 39.48
CA SER A 364 -0.93 -11.21 38.51
C SER A 364 -1.43 -12.67 38.44
N GLY A 365 -0.67 -13.61 39.01
CA GLY A 365 -0.89 -15.05 38.83
C GLY A 365 -0.25 -15.65 37.56
N VAL A 366 0.22 -14.81 36.61
CA VAL A 366 0.99 -15.29 35.45
C VAL A 366 2.35 -15.84 35.91
N PRO A 367 2.76 -17.05 35.50
CA PRO A 367 4.05 -17.63 35.89
C PRO A 367 5.24 -16.72 35.57
N SER A 368 6.21 -16.66 36.49
CA SER A 368 7.48 -15.96 36.25
C SER A 368 8.30 -16.62 35.14
N THR A 369 8.18 -17.93 34.99
CA THR A 369 8.75 -18.74 33.91
C THR A 369 7.61 -19.39 33.15
N THR A 370 7.23 -18.76 32.04
CA THR A 370 6.31 -19.29 31.04
C THR A 370 7.04 -20.26 30.11
N ASP A 371 6.33 -21.23 29.51
CA ASP A 371 6.83 -22.12 28.44
C ASP A 371 7.04 -21.40 27.08
N TRP A 372 7.35 -20.11 27.18
CA TRP A 372 7.37 -19.12 26.12
C TRP A 372 8.76 -19.14 25.46
N THR A 373 8.83 -19.85 24.33
CA THR A 373 10.09 -20.23 23.65
C THR A 373 10.38 -19.41 22.39
N ALA A 374 9.74 -18.25 22.22
CA ALA A 374 9.98 -17.42 21.06
C ALA A 374 11.44 -16.92 21.01
N ALA A 375 12.03 -16.99 19.83
CA ALA A 375 13.41 -16.60 19.56
C ALA A 375 13.51 -15.85 18.23
N THR A 376 14.33 -14.81 18.15
CA THR A 376 14.72 -14.18 16.88
C THR A 376 16.24 -14.16 16.73
N ASP A 377 16.74 -14.34 15.50
CA ASP A 377 18.18 -14.45 15.21
C ASP A 377 18.91 -13.09 15.19
N SER A 378 18.17 -11.98 15.24
CA SER A 378 18.71 -10.64 15.42
C SER A 378 17.74 -9.73 16.20
N THR A 379 18.17 -8.49 16.44
CA THR A 379 17.55 -7.53 17.35
C THR A 379 16.06 -7.27 17.08
N VAL A 380 15.24 -7.31 18.13
CA VAL A 380 13.88 -6.76 18.15
C VAL A 380 13.92 -5.30 18.62
N LEU A 381 13.28 -4.41 17.86
CA LEU A 381 13.26 -2.97 18.08
C LEU A 381 11.87 -2.43 18.44
N ALA A 382 10.81 -3.14 18.04
CA ALA A 382 9.42 -2.75 18.30
C ALA A 382 8.55 -3.97 18.67
N ILE A 383 7.58 -3.75 19.55
CA ILE A 383 6.59 -4.75 19.99
C ILE A 383 5.21 -4.06 20.09
N ALA A 384 4.20 -4.64 19.43
CA ALA A 384 2.79 -4.27 19.62
C ALA A 384 1.99 -5.51 20.07
N ALA A 385 1.06 -5.35 21.01
CA ALA A 385 0.30 -6.44 21.60
C ALA A 385 -1.20 -6.13 21.59
N GLN A 386 -2.01 -6.98 20.96
CA GLN A 386 -3.47 -6.83 20.93
C GLN A 386 -4.15 -8.16 20.55
N GLY A 387 -5.35 -8.42 21.10
CA GLY A 387 -6.21 -9.51 20.62
C GLY A 387 -5.65 -10.94 20.74
N GLY A 388 -4.74 -11.19 21.69
CA GLY A 388 -4.03 -12.48 21.83
C GLY A 388 -2.83 -12.64 20.90
N GLN A 389 -2.48 -11.62 20.11
CA GLN A 389 -1.34 -11.61 19.20
C GLN A 389 -0.26 -10.64 19.69
N LEU A 390 1.01 -11.06 19.55
CA LEU A 390 2.19 -10.23 19.79
C LEU A 390 2.94 -10.01 18.47
N PHE A 391 2.88 -8.79 17.93
CA PHE A 391 3.60 -8.39 16.73
C PHE A 391 4.99 -7.86 17.11
N ILE A 392 6.03 -8.37 16.47
CA ILE A 392 7.42 -8.01 16.73
C ILE A 392 8.11 -7.52 15.46
N GLY A 393 8.96 -6.51 15.59
CA GLY A 393 9.61 -5.83 14.48
C GLY A 393 11.06 -5.49 14.79
N GLY A 394 11.97 -5.64 13.83
CA GLY A 394 13.40 -5.50 14.09
C GLY A 394 14.31 -5.70 12.87
N HIS A 395 15.42 -6.40 13.09
CA HIS A 395 16.47 -6.67 12.08
C HIS A 395 16.72 -8.18 11.86
N PHE A 396 15.78 -9.03 12.26
CA PHE A 396 15.92 -10.49 12.22
C PHE A 396 15.56 -11.09 10.86
N LEU A 397 16.14 -12.25 10.51
CA LEU A 397 15.70 -13.08 9.39
C LEU A 397 14.74 -14.19 9.87
N GLN A 398 14.83 -14.57 11.15
CA GLN A 398 13.97 -15.56 11.78
C GLN A 398 13.16 -14.95 12.92
N GLY A 399 11.84 -15.15 12.90
CA GLY A 399 10.88 -14.67 13.89
C GLY A 399 10.15 -15.84 14.54
N GLY A 400 10.35 -16.05 15.85
CA GLY A 400 9.81 -17.21 16.58
C GLY A 400 10.43 -18.54 16.13
N GLY A 401 11.71 -18.54 15.75
CA GLY A 401 12.42 -19.73 15.26
C GLY A 401 12.05 -20.19 13.83
N LEU A 402 11.21 -19.44 13.10
CA LEU A 402 10.87 -19.70 11.70
C LEU A 402 11.35 -18.55 10.80
N SER A 403 11.62 -18.84 9.52
CA SER A 403 12.03 -17.83 8.53
C SER A 403 10.94 -16.78 8.32
N ARG A 404 11.09 -15.62 8.97
CA ARG A 404 10.12 -14.52 9.05
C ARG A 404 10.89 -13.22 9.16
N ARG A 405 11.12 -12.59 8.00
CA ARG A 405 12.07 -11.50 7.90
C ARG A 405 11.51 -10.19 8.46
N ASN A 406 12.27 -9.59 9.38
CA ASN A 406 12.13 -8.32 10.09
C ASN A 406 10.81 -8.04 10.82
N VAL A 407 9.73 -8.78 10.54
CA VAL A 407 8.43 -8.71 11.21
C VAL A 407 7.83 -10.12 11.34
N ALA A 408 7.24 -10.42 12.49
CA ALA A 408 6.53 -11.66 12.77
C ALA A 408 5.43 -11.44 13.82
N ALA A 409 4.47 -12.37 13.90
CA ALA A 409 3.52 -12.44 15.01
C ALA A 409 3.73 -13.75 15.78
N LEU A 410 3.52 -13.66 17.08
CA LEU A 410 3.60 -14.74 18.03
C LEU A 410 2.30 -14.82 18.82
N ASP A 411 1.97 -16.02 19.28
CA ASP A 411 0.89 -16.24 20.22
C ASP A 411 1.26 -15.59 21.56
N PHE A 412 0.33 -14.82 22.14
CA PHE A 412 0.60 -14.01 23.32
C PHE A 412 1.01 -14.87 24.53
N ASP A 413 0.30 -15.97 24.78
CA ASP A 413 0.44 -16.80 25.99
C ASP A 413 1.55 -17.86 25.86
N THR A 414 1.70 -18.48 24.69
CA THR A 414 2.66 -19.57 24.44
C THR A 414 3.95 -19.11 23.74
N GLY A 415 3.95 -17.93 23.10
CA GLY A 415 5.08 -17.45 22.30
C GLY A 415 5.30 -18.21 21.00
N LEU A 416 4.41 -19.14 20.65
CA LEU A 416 4.55 -19.93 19.44
C LEU A 416 4.36 -19.06 18.19
N PRO A 417 5.08 -19.37 17.09
CA PRO A 417 5.05 -18.57 15.87
C PRO A 417 3.73 -18.75 15.08
N LEU A 418 2.72 -17.91 15.37
CA LEU A 418 1.45 -17.84 14.62
C LEU A 418 1.69 -17.73 13.11
N PRO A 419 0.93 -18.39 12.20
CA PRO A 419 1.28 -18.51 10.77
C PRO A 419 1.68 -17.21 10.05
N TRP A 420 1.16 -16.07 10.51
CA TRP A 420 1.46 -14.72 10.07
C TRP A 420 2.96 -14.40 9.93
N ALA A 421 3.42 -14.20 8.69
CA ALA A 421 4.85 -14.15 8.33
C ALA A 421 5.12 -13.22 7.12
N PRO A 422 5.00 -11.89 7.26
CA PRO A 422 4.91 -10.95 6.13
C PRO A 422 6.23 -10.65 5.38
N GLN A 423 7.36 -11.25 5.77
CA GLN A 423 8.66 -11.15 5.08
C GLN A 423 9.07 -9.72 4.68
N VAL A 424 9.17 -8.80 5.65
CA VAL A 424 9.61 -7.42 5.40
C VAL A 424 11.10 -7.42 5.06
N ASN A 425 11.49 -6.83 3.93
CA ASN A 425 12.86 -7.03 3.40
C ASN A 425 13.95 -6.25 4.13
N GLY A 426 13.59 -5.25 4.95
CA GLY A 426 14.50 -4.38 5.69
C GLY A 426 14.02 -4.05 7.11
N ARG A 427 14.79 -3.23 7.83
CA ARG A 427 14.63 -2.99 9.28
C ARG A 427 13.27 -2.40 9.61
N VAL A 428 12.62 -2.91 10.65
CA VAL A 428 11.44 -2.27 11.26
C VAL A 428 11.82 -1.66 12.60
N HIS A 429 11.54 -0.37 12.73
CA HIS A 429 11.87 0.45 13.90
C HIS A 429 10.67 0.70 14.82
N THR A 430 9.46 0.56 14.30
CA THR A 430 8.21 0.78 15.02
C THR A 430 7.10 -0.14 14.47
N LEU A 431 6.21 -0.56 15.37
CA LEU A 431 5.00 -1.33 15.08
C LEU A 431 3.84 -0.76 15.88
N VAL A 432 2.67 -0.61 15.25
CA VAL A 432 1.41 -0.31 15.95
C VAL A 432 0.28 -1.13 15.33
N ARG A 433 -0.68 -1.58 16.14
CA ARG A 433 -1.90 -2.24 15.69
C ARG A 433 -3.06 -1.24 15.71
N ALA A 434 -3.85 -1.19 14.64
CA ALA A 434 -5.07 -0.37 14.59
C ALA A 434 -6.31 -1.25 14.68
N GLY A 435 -7.05 -1.13 15.80
CA GLY A 435 -8.34 -1.81 15.99
C GLY A 435 -8.26 -3.31 15.69
N THR A 436 -9.25 -3.80 14.94
CA THR A 436 -9.20 -5.14 14.33
C THR A 436 -8.63 -5.14 12.92
N GLY A 437 -8.58 -3.97 12.24
CA GLY A 437 -8.10 -3.75 10.86
C GLY A 437 -6.63 -4.13 10.62
N ALA A 438 -5.69 -3.19 10.54
CA ALA A 438 -4.31 -3.48 10.09
C ALA A 438 -3.22 -3.50 11.19
N VAL A 439 -2.06 -4.07 10.84
CA VAL A 439 -0.77 -3.90 11.55
C VAL A 439 0.10 -2.94 10.75
N PHE A 440 0.65 -1.91 11.39
CA PHE A 440 1.54 -0.93 10.75
C PHE A 440 2.98 -1.16 11.16
N ALA A 441 3.84 -1.46 10.19
CA ALA A 441 5.29 -1.45 10.34
C ALA A 441 5.88 -0.16 9.75
N GLY A 442 6.84 0.44 10.45
CA GLY A 442 7.62 1.59 9.96
C GLY A 442 9.11 1.38 10.20
N GLY A 443 9.96 1.74 9.23
CA GLY A 443 11.40 1.53 9.34
C GLY A 443 12.25 1.94 8.13
N GLN A 444 13.12 1.03 7.69
CA GLN A 444 14.01 1.12 6.53
C GLN A 444 13.88 -0.17 5.70
N PHE A 445 12.83 -0.25 4.88
CA PHE A 445 12.55 -1.39 4.01
C PHE A 445 11.98 -0.90 2.68
N SER A 446 11.90 -1.80 1.69
CA SER A 446 11.34 -1.51 0.36
C SER A 446 10.32 -2.54 -0.13
N TYR A 447 10.16 -3.66 0.57
CA TYR A 447 9.19 -4.71 0.25
C TYR A 447 8.62 -5.37 1.51
N VAL A 448 7.37 -5.82 1.41
CA VAL A 448 6.70 -6.74 2.33
C VAL A 448 6.18 -7.91 1.51
N GLY A 449 6.76 -9.10 1.71
CA GLY A 449 6.56 -10.23 0.82
C GLY A 449 7.09 -9.92 -0.58
N SER A 450 6.26 -10.14 -1.60
CA SER A 450 6.50 -9.70 -2.98
C SER A 450 6.08 -8.25 -3.24
N ALA A 451 5.30 -7.63 -2.35
CA ALA A 451 4.70 -6.31 -2.58
C ALA A 451 5.71 -5.18 -2.28
N PRO A 452 5.96 -4.25 -3.22
CA PRO A 452 6.81 -3.09 -2.96
C PRO A 452 6.13 -2.16 -1.96
N ARG A 453 6.81 -1.85 -0.86
CA ARG A 453 6.34 -1.03 0.26
C ARG A 453 7.53 -0.28 0.84
N LEU A 454 7.62 1.02 0.58
CA LEU A 454 8.80 1.81 0.94
C LEU A 454 8.65 2.37 2.36
N SER A 455 9.54 1.99 3.26
CA SER A 455 9.70 2.44 4.67
C SER A 455 8.48 2.36 5.61
N ILE A 456 7.27 2.11 5.12
CA ILE A 456 6.05 1.90 5.90
C ILE A 456 5.15 0.84 5.22
N ALA A 457 4.42 0.04 6.01
CA ALA A 457 3.57 -1.05 5.54
C ALA A 457 2.35 -1.25 6.45
N ALA A 458 1.15 -1.19 5.88
CA ALA A 458 -0.03 -1.87 6.44
C ALA A 458 -0.02 -3.35 6.03
N ILE A 459 -0.24 -4.22 6.99
CA ILE A 459 -0.17 -5.68 6.84
C ILE A 459 -1.45 -6.27 7.42
N ASP A 460 -2.10 -7.17 6.67
CA ASP A 460 -3.32 -7.84 7.11
C ASP A 460 -3.00 -8.74 8.32
N PRO A 461 -3.68 -8.61 9.47
CA PRO A 461 -3.35 -9.30 10.72
C PRO A 461 -3.66 -10.81 10.73
N VAL A 462 -4.31 -11.32 9.69
CA VAL A 462 -4.69 -12.73 9.53
C VAL A 462 -3.84 -13.38 8.43
N THR A 463 -3.81 -12.81 7.22
CA THR A 463 -3.11 -13.40 6.05
C THR A 463 -1.61 -13.13 6.04
N ALA A 464 -1.15 -12.06 6.71
CA ALA A 464 0.20 -11.49 6.60
C ALA A 464 0.58 -10.97 5.21
N GLU A 465 -0.38 -10.80 4.32
CA GLU A 465 -0.14 -10.11 3.06
C GLU A 465 -0.03 -8.60 3.32
N ALA A 466 0.77 -7.91 2.51
CA ALA A 466 0.70 -6.47 2.47
C ALA A 466 -0.68 -6.09 1.93
N LEU A 467 -1.47 -5.38 2.73
CA LEU A 467 -2.79 -4.90 2.30
C LEU A 467 -2.63 -4.05 1.02
N PRO A 468 -3.64 -3.93 0.14
CA PRO A 468 -3.52 -3.16 -1.12
C PRO A 468 -3.05 -1.71 -0.92
N TRP A 469 -3.28 -1.18 0.28
CA TRP A 469 -2.55 -0.07 0.88
C TRP A 469 -1.07 -0.02 0.48
N ASN A 470 -0.58 1.13 0.03
CA ASN A 470 0.83 1.34 -0.28
C ASN A 470 1.20 2.81 -0.11
N ALA A 471 1.63 3.21 1.09
CA ALA A 471 2.29 4.49 1.30
C ALA A 471 3.75 4.39 0.81
N GLN A 472 3.98 4.68 -0.47
CA GLN A 472 5.23 4.65 -1.24
C GLN A 472 6.31 5.66 -0.74
N ALA A 473 6.49 5.85 0.56
CA ALA A 473 7.39 6.84 1.14
C ALA A 473 8.81 6.76 0.55
N ASP A 474 9.29 7.83 -0.10
CA ASP A 474 10.65 7.85 -0.63
C ASP A 474 11.72 7.69 0.47
N SER A 475 12.98 7.50 0.05
CA SER A 475 14.05 6.74 0.74
C SER A 475 14.44 7.09 2.21
N GLY A 476 13.76 8.03 2.86
CA GLY A 476 13.85 8.29 4.29
C GLY A 476 13.39 7.14 5.19
N ARG A 477 13.74 7.25 6.48
CA ARG A 477 13.49 6.25 7.53
C ARG A 477 12.32 6.66 8.41
N VAL A 478 11.27 5.85 8.46
CA VAL A 478 10.21 5.98 9.48
C VAL A 478 10.78 5.49 10.81
N ASN A 479 10.60 6.29 11.87
CA ASN A 479 11.17 6.03 13.20
C ASN A 479 10.11 5.79 14.27
N ASN A 480 8.90 6.33 14.09
CA ASN A 480 7.83 6.24 15.05
C ASN A 480 6.48 6.21 14.31
N LEU A 481 5.47 5.62 14.95
CA LEU A 481 4.10 5.48 14.46
C LEU A 481 3.17 5.59 15.65
N SER A 482 1.94 6.01 15.39
CA SER A 482 0.88 6.15 16.40
C SER A 482 -0.46 5.85 15.75
N VAL A 483 -1.38 5.23 16.48
CA VAL A 483 -2.76 5.02 16.05
C VAL A 483 -3.69 5.90 16.89
N ALA A 484 -4.59 6.61 16.22
CA ALA A 484 -5.71 7.28 16.86
C ALA A 484 -6.80 6.25 17.13
N SER A 485 -7.43 6.34 18.29
CA SER A 485 -8.74 5.74 18.52
C SER A 485 -9.72 6.87 18.81
N ALA A 486 -10.97 6.74 18.35
CA ALA A 486 -12.02 7.73 18.60
C ALA A 486 -12.32 7.93 20.10
N THR A 487 -11.80 7.04 20.96
CA THR A 487 -11.68 7.25 22.40
C THR A 487 -10.32 7.85 22.76
N ALA A 488 -10.29 9.14 23.11
CA ALA A 488 -9.15 9.71 23.83
C ALA A 488 -8.90 8.93 25.14
N PHE A 489 -7.63 8.70 25.51
CA PHE A 489 -7.23 7.97 26.72
C PHE A 489 -7.93 8.49 28.00
N PRO A 490 -8.63 7.63 28.75
CA PRO A 490 -9.04 7.88 30.12
C PRO A 490 -8.37 6.88 31.07
N TRP A 491 -7.22 7.23 31.63
CA TRP A 491 -6.82 6.68 32.93
C TRP A 491 -7.68 7.34 33.99
N ASP A 492 -8.85 6.76 34.29
CA ASP A 492 -9.65 7.14 35.46
C ASP A 492 -10.22 5.91 36.16
N VAL A 493 -10.39 6.00 37.47
CA VAL A 493 -10.48 4.86 38.39
C VAL A 493 -11.85 4.79 39.05
N ARG A 494 -12.45 3.59 39.10
CA ARG A 494 -13.52 3.28 40.05
C ARG A 494 -13.27 1.95 40.76
N TRP A 495 -13.26 2.03 42.08
CA TRP A 495 -13.36 0.94 43.07
C TRP A 495 -14.62 1.27 43.91
N PRO A 496 -15.42 0.28 44.35
CA PRO A 496 -15.04 -0.51 45.51
C PRO A 496 -15.39 -2.02 45.45
N TRP A 497 -14.88 -2.74 46.45
CA TRP A 497 -15.16 -4.15 46.81
C TRP A 497 -15.94 -4.18 48.15
N PRO A 498 -16.27 -5.33 48.80
CA PRO A 498 -16.20 -6.74 48.39
C PRO A 498 -17.51 -7.56 48.62
N THR A 499 -17.59 -8.80 48.09
CA THR A 499 -18.05 -9.98 48.86
C THR A 499 -17.70 -11.31 48.16
N ASN A 500 -17.64 -12.39 48.93
CA ASN A 500 -17.25 -13.78 48.61
C ASN A 500 -18.21 -14.70 49.41
N PRO A 501 -18.29 -16.05 49.26
CA PRO A 501 -17.96 -16.99 48.15
C PRO A 501 -19.20 -17.82 47.67
N THR A 502 -19.06 -18.71 46.67
CA THR A 502 -19.69 -20.07 46.68
C THR A 502 -19.17 -21.06 45.62
N THR A 503 -18.57 -22.17 46.09
CA THR A 503 -18.73 -23.59 45.66
C THR A 503 -18.82 -24.01 44.16
N SER A 504 -17.69 -24.48 43.64
CA SER A 504 -17.41 -25.87 43.17
C SER A 504 -18.34 -26.64 42.20
N CYS A 505 -17.74 -27.10 41.10
CA CYS A 505 -17.80 -28.47 40.53
C CYS A 505 -16.79 -28.53 39.36
N SER A 506 -16.20 -29.63 38.87
CA SER A 506 -15.76 -30.97 39.32
C SER A 506 -15.26 -31.68 38.04
N ALA A 507 -14.56 -32.83 38.10
CA ALA A 507 -13.99 -33.51 36.92
C ALA A 507 -15.07 -34.23 36.04
N THR A 508 -14.83 -35.07 35.00
CA THR A 508 -13.75 -36.06 34.81
C THR A 508 -13.65 -36.69 33.38
N THR A 509 -12.43 -37.05 32.94
CA THR A 509 -12.01 -38.23 32.10
C THR A 509 -12.54 -38.59 30.69
N ARG A 510 -11.57 -38.89 29.78
CA ARG A 510 -11.46 -40.08 28.85
C ARG A 510 -12.41 -40.23 27.63
N SER A 511 -12.14 -41.04 26.58
CA SER A 511 -10.87 -41.48 25.91
C SER A 511 -11.11 -42.36 24.66
N SER A 512 -10.40 -42.11 23.54
CA SER A 512 -9.81 -43.06 22.54
C SER A 512 -10.57 -44.24 21.86
N PHE A 513 -10.04 -44.63 20.68
CA PHE A 513 -10.25 -45.82 19.80
C PHE A 513 -11.15 -45.56 18.55
N ALA A 514 -10.74 -45.71 17.26
CA ALA A 514 -10.01 -46.76 16.48
C ALA A 514 -10.98 -47.75 15.77
N ALA A 515 -10.68 -48.42 14.63
CA ALA A 515 -9.73 -48.21 13.52
C ALA A 515 -9.95 -49.25 12.38
N GLY A 516 -9.38 -49.02 11.17
CA GLY A 516 -8.67 -50.07 10.40
C GLY A 516 -9.31 -50.76 9.17
N SER A 517 -8.60 -50.69 8.01
CA SER A 517 -8.35 -51.79 7.01
C SER A 517 -7.54 -51.22 5.82
N HIS A 518 -6.24 -51.49 5.58
CA HIS A 518 -5.52 -52.74 5.18
C HIS A 518 -5.80 -53.24 3.73
N PRO A 519 -4.85 -53.93 3.05
CA PRO A 519 -3.39 -53.66 2.90
C PRO A 519 -2.82 -53.98 1.47
N TRP A 520 -1.52 -53.77 1.20
CA TRP A 520 -0.61 -54.67 0.44
C TRP A 520 0.87 -54.21 0.56
N VAL A 521 1.84 -55.11 0.31
CA VAL A 521 3.31 -54.97 0.54
C VAL A 521 4.03 -55.86 -0.51
N ALA A 522 5.26 -55.69 -1.01
CA ALA A 522 6.49 -54.95 -0.64
C ALA A 522 7.26 -54.54 -1.94
N ARG A 523 8.54 -54.12 -2.07
CA ARG A 523 9.80 -53.88 -1.28
C ARG A 523 10.69 -52.96 -2.20
N HIS A 524 11.97 -52.56 -1.98
CA HIS A 524 13.04 -52.83 -1.01
C HIS A 524 13.92 -51.57 -0.79
N ALA A 525 15.27 -51.65 -0.68
CA ALA A 525 16.18 -50.50 -0.49
C ALA A 525 17.65 -50.79 -0.88
N MET A 526 18.48 -49.75 -1.05
CA MET A 526 19.95 -49.80 -0.92
C MET A 526 20.51 -48.52 -0.27
N GLN A 527 21.61 -48.66 0.48
CA GLN A 527 22.33 -47.65 1.28
C GLN A 527 23.80 -48.09 1.33
N TRP A 528 24.82 -47.21 1.20
CA TRP A 528 26.22 -47.51 1.59
C TRP A 528 27.08 -46.23 1.69
N LEU A 529 28.07 -46.17 2.61
CA LEU A 529 29.02 -45.05 2.79
C LEU A 529 30.32 -45.49 3.54
N PRO A 530 31.51 -45.38 2.90
CA PRO A 530 32.77 -45.09 3.62
C PRO A 530 33.85 -44.34 2.76
N SER A 531 35.00 -43.85 3.27
CA SER A 531 35.33 -43.22 4.56
C SER A 531 36.76 -42.64 4.58
N ARG A 532 36.95 -41.42 5.12
CA ARG A 532 38.20 -40.84 5.70
C ARG A 532 39.50 -40.69 4.85
N CYS A 533 39.90 -39.42 4.66
CA CYS A 533 41.26 -38.84 4.82
C CYS A 533 42.43 -39.27 3.89
N PRO A 534 43.51 -38.45 3.76
CA PRO A 534 43.67 -36.99 3.87
C PRO A 534 44.46 -36.37 2.66
N MET A 535 44.99 -35.14 2.84
CA MET A 535 46.04 -34.42 2.08
C MET A 535 45.64 -33.26 1.12
N ARG A 536 46.43 -32.18 1.23
CA ARG A 536 46.85 -31.23 0.18
C ARG A 536 48.34 -31.50 -0.11
N PRO A 537 48.93 -31.00 -1.22
CA PRO A 537 48.36 -30.59 -2.51
C PRO A 537 49.02 -31.36 -3.69
N CYS A 538 48.50 -31.20 -4.92
CA CYS A 538 49.26 -31.07 -6.19
C CYS A 538 48.35 -31.21 -7.42
N CYS A 539 48.65 -30.48 -8.49
CA CYS A 539 48.20 -30.79 -9.86
C CYS A 539 49.31 -31.61 -10.56
N PRO A 540 49.00 -32.41 -11.60
CA PRO A 540 48.78 -31.83 -12.93
C PRO A 540 47.57 -32.42 -13.69
N SER A 541 47.28 -31.83 -14.85
CA SER A 541 46.11 -32.11 -15.69
C SER A 541 46.30 -33.30 -16.64
N SER A 542 45.53 -34.38 -16.47
CA SER A 542 44.90 -35.16 -17.56
C SER A 542 44.12 -36.37 -17.02
N ALA A 543 42.79 -36.32 -17.08
CA ALA A 543 41.90 -37.45 -16.85
C ALA A 543 40.64 -37.30 -17.71
N THR A 544 40.08 -38.41 -18.19
CA THR A 544 38.88 -38.42 -19.03
C THR A 544 37.60 -38.15 -18.20
N PRO A 545 36.56 -37.54 -18.80
CA PRO A 545 35.31 -37.28 -18.09
C PRO A 545 34.58 -38.59 -17.78
N THR A 546 34.37 -38.87 -16.50
CA THR A 546 33.62 -40.02 -16.01
C THR A 546 32.16 -39.95 -16.46
N GLN A 547 31.69 -41.02 -17.12
CA GLN A 547 30.26 -41.20 -17.34
C GLN A 547 29.62 -41.74 -16.06
N VAL A 548 28.58 -41.05 -15.58
CA VAL A 548 27.70 -41.56 -14.52
C VAL A 548 26.70 -42.53 -15.16
N PRO A 549 26.41 -43.71 -14.57
CA PRO A 549 25.43 -44.65 -15.11
C PRO A 549 24.01 -44.05 -15.17
N MET A 550 23.14 -44.64 -16.00
CA MET A 550 21.76 -44.19 -16.15
C MET A 550 21.04 -44.07 -14.80
N GLN A 551 20.31 -42.98 -14.62
CA GLN A 551 19.37 -42.82 -13.52
C GLN A 551 17.95 -42.67 -14.08
N ILE A 552 16.98 -43.24 -13.35
CA ILE A 552 15.59 -42.78 -13.45
C ILE A 552 15.57 -41.43 -12.74
N ILE A 553 15.26 -40.37 -13.48
CA ILE A 553 15.42 -38.99 -12.99
C ILE A 553 14.07 -38.41 -12.56
N TRP A 554 12.96 -38.87 -13.17
CA TRP A 554 11.60 -38.51 -12.74
C TRP A 554 10.54 -39.52 -13.21
N GLU A 555 9.41 -39.50 -12.51
CA GLU A 555 8.18 -40.25 -12.80
C GLU A 555 7.01 -39.25 -12.79
N ILE A 556 6.17 -39.26 -13.84
CA ILE A 556 5.01 -38.36 -13.97
C ILE A 556 3.79 -39.18 -14.37
N GLY A 557 2.90 -39.44 -13.41
CA GLY A 557 1.83 -40.43 -13.58
C GLY A 557 2.43 -41.80 -13.96
N ASN A 558 1.75 -42.56 -14.82
CA ASN A 558 2.25 -43.84 -15.31
C ASN A 558 3.35 -43.70 -16.40
N LYS A 559 4.32 -42.78 -16.26
CA LYS A 559 5.42 -42.60 -17.22
C LYS A 559 6.77 -42.36 -16.53
N LEU A 560 7.79 -43.10 -16.95
CA LEU A 560 9.15 -43.07 -16.41
C LEU A 560 10.12 -42.42 -17.41
N PHE A 561 10.93 -41.48 -16.91
CA PHE A 561 11.93 -40.74 -17.70
C PHE A 561 13.34 -41.03 -17.17
N PHE A 562 14.23 -41.42 -18.08
CA PHE A 562 15.56 -41.94 -17.75
C PHE A 562 16.62 -41.37 -18.69
N GLY A 563 17.83 -41.19 -18.19
CA GLY A 563 18.94 -40.65 -18.99
C GLY A 563 20.29 -40.65 -18.27
N TRP A 564 21.29 -40.08 -18.92
CA TRP A 564 22.61 -39.82 -18.35
C TRP A 564 23.05 -38.37 -18.59
N VAL A 565 23.94 -37.89 -17.72
CA VAL A 565 24.55 -36.55 -17.78
C VAL A 565 26.05 -36.69 -17.99
N ARG A 566 26.62 -35.86 -18.88
CA ARG A 566 28.08 -35.80 -19.13
C ARG A 566 28.62 -34.42 -18.74
N TYR A 567 29.65 -34.40 -17.90
CA TYR A 567 30.37 -33.20 -17.46
C TYR A 567 31.67 -33.01 -18.24
N TYR A 568 32.07 -31.76 -18.46
CA TYR A 568 33.39 -31.37 -18.95
C TYR A 568 34.06 -30.39 -17.99
N TRP A 569 35.36 -30.54 -17.77
CA TRP A 569 36.15 -29.61 -16.95
C TRP A 569 36.42 -28.31 -17.74
N GLY A 570 35.88 -27.19 -17.27
CA GLY A 570 36.15 -25.86 -17.83
C GLY A 570 35.01 -24.86 -17.69
N GLY A 571 33.75 -25.30 -17.64
CA GLY A 571 32.59 -24.42 -17.55
C GLY A 571 31.25 -25.16 -17.58
N VAL A 572 30.18 -24.47 -17.19
CA VAL A 572 28.85 -25.01 -16.89
C VAL A 572 28.13 -25.57 -18.13
N TYR A 573 28.46 -26.80 -18.52
CA TYR A 573 27.72 -27.57 -19.52
C TYR A 573 27.45 -29.00 -19.03
N SER A 574 26.17 -29.37 -19.00
CA SER A 574 25.71 -30.73 -18.74
C SER A 574 24.73 -31.13 -19.84
N TRP A 575 25.04 -32.22 -20.54
CA TRP A 575 24.25 -32.67 -21.69
C TRP A 575 23.34 -33.81 -21.27
N PHE A 576 22.02 -33.59 -21.33
CA PHE A 576 21.02 -34.63 -21.10
C PHE A 576 20.81 -35.47 -22.36
N TYR A 577 20.88 -36.79 -22.23
CA TYR A 577 20.45 -37.75 -23.23
C TYR A 577 19.58 -38.79 -22.54
N GLY A 578 18.37 -39.04 -23.05
CA GLY A 578 17.39 -39.89 -22.38
C GLY A 578 16.15 -40.16 -23.22
N GLY A 579 15.28 -41.02 -22.68
CA GLY A 579 14.03 -41.45 -23.30
C GLY A 579 12.88 -41.54 -22.30
N ALA A 580 11.72 -41.96 -22.79
CA ALA A 580 10.49 -42.09 -22.02
C ALA A 580 9.87 -43.47 -22.20
N LEU A 581 9.39 -44.06 -21.11
CA LEU A 581 8.67 -45.33 -21.06
C LEU A 581 7.30 -45.14 -20.42
N ASP A 582 6.30 -45.88 -20.87
CA ASP A 582 5.08 -46.08 -20.07
C ASP A 582 5.41 -47.00 -18.89
N ALA A 583 5.12 -46.54 -17.67
CA ALA A 583 5.49 -47.23 -16.43
C ALA A 583 4.62 -48.49 -16.16
N THR A 584 3.44 -48.56 -16.77
CA THR A 584 2.51 -49.70 -16.64
C THR A 584 2.87 -50.85 -17.58
N THR A 585 3.37 -50.53 -18.78
CA THR A 585 3.53 -51.50 -19.89
C THR A 585 4.98 -51.69 -20.32
N GLY A 586 5.92 -50.82 -19.91
CA GLY A 586 7.31 -50.84 -20.36
C GLY A 586 7.50 -50.48 -21.84
N ALA A 587 6.46 -49.95 -22.52
CA ALA A 587 6.55 -49.57 -23.92
C ALA A 587 7.33 -48.25 -24.10
N SER A 588 8.27 -48.22 -25.05
CA SER A 588 9.02 -47.01 -25.39
C SER A 588 8.10 -45.98 -26.06
N LEU A 589 7.94 -44.82 -25.42
CA LEU A 589 7.12 -43.72 -25.95
C LEU A 589 7.91 -42.96 -27.03
N PRO A 590 7.23 -42.39 -28.05
CA PRO A 590 7.90 -41.66 -29.13
C PRO A 590 8.50 -40.34 -28.63
N TRP A 591 9.76 -40.40 -28.19
CA TRP A 591 10.52 -39.28 -27.67
C TRP A 591 11.71 -38.96 -28.59
N GLN A 592 11.66 -37.81 -29.27
CA GLN A 592 12.80 -37.31 -30.04
C GLN A 592 13.70 -36.47 -29.13
N GLY A 593 14.91 -36.99 -28.85
CA GLY A 593 15.85 -36.37 -27.91
C GLY A 593 16.31 -34.97 -28.33
N GLY A 594 16.05 -33.98 -27.49
CA GLY A 594 16.55 -32.61 -27.61
C GLY A 594 17.71 -32.32 -26.65
N GLN A 595 18.52 -31.30 -26.96
CA GLN A 595 19.65 -30.88 -26.14
C GLN A 595 19.25 -29.72 -25.21
N GLY A 596 19.62 -29.79 -23.93
CA GLY A 596 19.35 -28.75 -22.94
C GLY A 596 19.82 -29.15 -21.54
N THR A 597 19.97 -28.16 -20.65
CA THR A 597 20.36 -28.33 -19.23
C THR A 597 19.18 -28.39 -18.27
N ALA A 598 18.00 -27.88 -18.68
CA ALA A 598 16.79 -27.88 -17.87
C ALA A 598 15.62 -28.56 -18.60
N LEU A 599 14.92 -29.43 -17.87
CA LEU A 599 13.64 -30.05 -18.21
C LEU A 599 12.71 -29.78 -17.03
N THR A 600 11.59 -29.12 -17.28
CA THR A 600 10.55 -28.88 -16.28
C THR A 600 9.17 -28.96 -16.92
N THR A 601 8.14 -29.20 -16.10
CA THR A 601 6.77 -29.44 -16.57
C THR A 601 5.77 -28.64 -15.76
N SER A 602 4.76 -28.08 -16.42
CA SER A 602 3.59 -27.47 -15.77
C SER A 602 2.34 -27.95 -16.50
N GLY A 603 1.44 -28.62 -15.76
CA GLY A 603 0.32 -29.37 -16.34
C GLY A 603 0.76 -30.38 -17.40
N ASP A 604 -0.02 -30.50 -18.48
CA ASP A 604 0.27 -31.33 -19.66
C ASP A 604 1.35 -30.75 -20.60
N LYS A 605 2.28 -29.89 -20.14
CA LYS A 605 3.31 -29.26 -20.99
C LYS A 605 4.72 -29.46 -20.46
N VAL A 606 5.67 -29.66 -21.40
CA VAL A 606 7.10 -29.86 -21.14
C VAL A 606 7.89 -28.71 -21.76
N PHE A 607 8.80 -28.13 -20.98
CA PHE A 607 9.62 -26.98 -21.37
C PHE A 607 11.10 -27.38 -21.46
N THR A 608 11.77 -26.94 -22.53
CA THR A 608 13.18 -27.26 -22.83
C THR A 608 13.90 -26.09 -23.49
N GLY A 609 15.15 -25.81 -23.10
CA GLY A 609 16.01 -24.91 -23.88
C GLY A 609 17.32 -24.48 -23.20
N LEU A 610 18.25 -23.99 -24.02
CA LEU A 610 19.47 -23.25 -23.63
C LEU A 610 19.58 -21.88 -24.35
N SER A 611 18.68 -21.59 -25.29
CA SER A 611 18.75 -20.44 -26.22
C SER A 611 17.34 -20.01 -26.70
N GLY A 612 16.35 -20.05 -25.79
CA GLY A 612 14.93 -19.85 -26.08
C GLY A 612 14.04 -20.93 -25.46
N ILE A 613 12.75 -20.63 -25.28
CA ILE A 613 11.79 -21.54 -24.64
C ILE A 613 11.04 -22.33 -25.73
N GLY A 614 11.36 -23.62 -25.86
CA GLY A 614 10.58 -24.55 -26.66
C GLY A 614 9.43 -25.14 -25.83
N ILE A 615 8.19 -24.95 -26.28
CA ILE A 615 6.98 -25.47 -25.61
C ILE A 615 6.51 -26.74 -26.33
N ARG A 616 6.36 -27.84 -25.58
CA ARG A 616 5.90 -29.13 -26.08
C ARG A 616 4.65 -29.60 -25.37
N ASP A 617 3.76 -30.23 -26.12
CA ASP A 617 2.67 -31.03 -25.56
C ASP A 617 3.25 -32.27 -24.85
N GLY A 618 2.91 -32.45 -23.58
CA GLY A 618 3.45 -33.52 -22.72
C GLY A 618 2.80 -34.88 -22.93
N ARG A 619 1.72 -34.96 -23.71
CA ARG A 619 1.07 -36.23 -24.07
C ARG A 619 1.70 -36.87 -25.30
N THR A 620 2.19 -36.05 -26.24
CA THR A 620 2.67 -36.42 -27.58
C THR A 620 4.13 -36.06 -27.88
N GLY A 621 4.75 -35.14 -27.13
CA GLY A 621 6.12 -34.64 -27.35
C GLY A 621 6.26 -33.63 -28.49
N VAL A 622 5.18 -33.35 -29.23
CA VAL A 622 5.17 -32.44 -30.38
C VAL A 622 5.39 -30.99 -29.91
N ALA A 623 6.19 -30.24 -30.67
CA ALA A 623 6.41 -28.81 -30.41
C ALA A 623 5.16 -28.01 -30.79
N THR A 624 4.62 -27.24 -29.84
CA THR A 624 3.42 -26.40 -30.04
C THR A 624 3.78 -24.93 -30.25
N GLY A 625 5.02 -24.53 -29.99
CA GLY A 625 5.53 -23.18 -30.25
C GLY A 625 6.99 -23.02 -29.83
N SER A 626 7.68 -22.06 -30.48
CA SER A 626 9.07 -21.69 -30.20
C SER A 626 9.18 -20.16 -30.19
N HIS A 627 9.46 -19.56 -29.04
CA HIS A 627 9.76 -18.12 -28.94
C HIS A 627 11.25 -17.90 -28.63
N TYR A 628 11.91 -17.16 -29.52
CA TYR A 628 13.32 -16.78 -29.41
C TYR A 628 13.47 -15.52 -28.55
N ILE A 629 13.84 -15.70 -27.27
CA ILE A 629 14.16 -14.58 -26.35
C ILE A 629 15.68 -14.35 -26.40
N ALA A 630 16.14 -13.80 -27.52
CA ALA A 630 17.55 -13.61 -27.90
C ALA A 630 18.38 -14.92 -28.00
N SER A 631 19.54 -14.84 -28.68
CA SER A 631 20.33 -16.00 -29.10
C SER A 631 21.37 -16.50 -28.08
N ASP A 632 21.79 -15.67 -27.13
CA ASP A 632 23.13 -15.80 -26.49
C ASP A 632 23.14 -15.85 -24.95
N PHE A 633 22.00 -16.07 -24.29
CA PHE A 633 21.89 -15.92 -22.82
C PHE A 633 21.35 -17.13 -22.05
N SER A 634 22.10 -17.53 -21.03
CA SER A 634 21.69 -18.48 -19.99
C SER A 634 20.53 -17.93 -19.17
N SER A 635 19.39 -18.61 -19.23
CA SER A 635 18.19 -18.29 -18.44
C SER A 635 17.86 -19.45 -17.50
N GLU A 636 17.52 -19.15 -16.25
CA GLU A 636 17.01 -20.14 -15.29
C GLU A 636 15.48 -19.97 -15.15
N ILE A 637 14.75 -21.08 -15.18
CA ILE A 637 13.29 -21.10 -15.10
C ILE A 637 12.90 -21.69 -13.75
N ILE A 638 12.29 -20.85 -12.90
CA ILE A 638 11.75 -21.28 -11.61
C ILE A 638 10.23 -21.33 -11.74
N ILE A 639 9.63 -22.51 -11.52
CA ILE A 639 8.18 -22.69 -11.53
C ILE A 639 7.69 -22.73 -10.08
N ALA A 640 6.72 -21.88 -9.76
CA ALA A 640 6.09 -21.86 -8.44
C ALA A 640 5.05 -22.99 -8.29
N ARG A 641 4.70 -23.36 -7.04
CA ARG A 641 3.88 -24.56 -6.76
C ARG A 641 2.45 -24.53 -7.32
N ASN A 642 1.99 -23.37 -7.78
CA ASN A 642 0.71 -23.13 -8.46
C ASN A 642 0.78 -23.28 -10.00
N GLY A 643 1.97 -23.50 -10.56
CA GLY A 643 2.18 -23.70 -12.00
C GLY A 643 2.72 -22.48 -12.76
N ASP A 644 2.87 -21.33 -12.10
CA ASP A 644 3.44 -20.09 -12.68
C ASP A 644 4.88 -20.30 -13.13
N ALA A 645 5.20 -19.91 -14.36
CA ALA A 645 6.57 -19.92 -14.89
C ALA A 645 7.23 -18.54 -14.74
N ILE A 646 8.27 -18.44 -13.92
CA ILE A 646 9.12 -17.25 -13.79
C ILE A 646 10.41 -17.49 -14.56
N ALA A 647 10.62 -16.74 -15.64
CA ALA A 647 11.89 -16.71 -16.36
C ALA A 647 12.80 -15.64 -15.77
N VAL A 648 13.97 -16.03 -15.24
CA VAL A 648 15.00 -15.10 -14.77
C VAL A 648 16.18 -15.17 -15.73
N GLY A 649 16.35 -14.11 -16.52
CA GLY A 649 17.47 -13.97 -17.45
C GLY A 649 18.71 -13.45 -16.74
N SER A 650 19.78 -14.27 -16.69
CA SER A 650 21.09 -13.85 -16.16
C SER A 650 22.12 -13.82 -17.28
N GLY A 651 22.39 -12.62 -17.81
CA GLY A 651 23.51 -12.42 -18.73
C GLY A 651 24.85 -12.63 -18.01
N PRO A 652 25.86 -13.25 -18.63
CA PRO A 652 27.07 -13.67 -17.92
C PRO A 652 28.02 -12.52 -17.49
N PHE A 653 27.82 -11.28 -17.97
CA PHE A 653 28.78 -10.18 -17.78
C PHE A 653 28.17 -8.76 -17.65
N SER A 654 27.13 -8.55 -16.84
CA SER A 654 26.85 -7.22 -16.26
C SER A 654 26.12 -7.31 -14.91
N SER A 655 26.21 -6.25 -14.10
CA SER A 655 25.64 -6.18 -12.75
C SER A 655 24.29 -5.46 -12.70
N GLU A 656 23.50 -5.55 -13.78
CA GLU A 656 22.25 -4.80 -13.95
C GLU A 656 21.06 -5.76 -14.06
N PRO A 657 20.08 -5.72 -13.13
CA PRO A 657 18.89 -6.55 -13.22
C PRO A 657 17.96 -6.03 -14.32
N ARG A 658 17.43 -6.94 -15.15
CA ARG A 658 16.47 -6.61 -16.21
C ARG A 658 15.07 -7.05 -15.78
N GLY A 659 14.12 -6.12 -15.78
CA GLY A 659 12.76 -6.35 -15.29
C GLY A 659 11.89 -7.21 -16.22
N LEU A 660 11.18 -8.16 -15.62
CA LEU A 660 9.97 -8.79 -16.16
C LEU A 660 8.90 -8.71 -15.07
N VAL A 661 7.78 -8.03 -15.34
CA VAL A 661 6.72 -7.79 -14.36
C VAL A 661 5.38 -8.28 -14.90
N ARG A 662 4.65 -9.00 -14.05
CA ARG A 662 3.29 -9.51 -14.30
C ARG A 662 2.32 -8.68 -13.46
N MET A 663 1.39 -7.97 -14.09
CA MET A 663 0.49 -7.02 -13.40
C MET A 663 -0.95 -7.53 -13.42
N HIS A 664 -1.57 -7.66 -12.24
CA HIS A 664 -2.98 -8.07 -12.10
C HIS A 664 -3.87 -6.83 -12.31
N VAL A 665 -4.78 -6.89 -13.27
CA VAL A 665 -5.74 -5.82 -13.50
C VAL A 665 -6.91 -5.99 -12.53
N THR A 666 -7.31 -4.93 -11.82
CA THR A 666 -8.60 -4.95 -11.11
C THR A 666 -9.68 -4.73 -12.16
N PRO A 667 -10.69 -5.62 -12.29
CA PRO A 667 -11.67 -5.53 -13.36
C PRO A 667 -12.34 -4.16 -13.41
N CYS A 668 -12.17 -3.48 -14.54
CA CYS A 668 -12.66 -2.15 -14.80
C CYS A 668 -13.16 -2.02 -16.25
N VAL A 669 -14.23 -1.25 -16.46
CA VAL A 669 -14.83 -1.09 -17.77
C VAL A 669 -14.29 0.18 -18.42
N THR A 670 -13.74 0.06 -19.63
CA THR A 670 -13.39 1.23 -20.45
C THR A 670 -14.36 1.35 -21.61
N LEU A 671 -15.13 2.44 -21.63
CA LEU A 671 -16.02 2.76 -22.73
C LEU A 671 -15.43 3.85 -23.61
N ARG A 672 -15.69 3.76 -24.91
CA ARG A 672 -15.53 4.86 -25.86
C ARG A 672 -16.83 5.12 -26.60
N VAL A 673 -17.22 6.38 -26.73
CA VAL A 673 -18.50 6.80 -27.32
C VAL A 673 -18.36 8.19 -27.95
N MET A 674 -18.96 8.38 -29.12
CA MET A 674 -18.98 9.68 -29.81
C MET A 674 -20.43 10.20 -29.93
N LEU A 675 -20.62 11.50 -29.77
CA LEU A 675 -21.91 12.21 -29.83
C LEU A 675 -21.99 12.97 -31.16
N ASP A 676 -23.04 12.75 -31.95
CA ASP A 676 -23.17 13.32 -33.30
C ASP A 676 -23.19 14.86 -33.33
N GLY A 677 -23.79 15.51 -32.31
CA GLY A 677 -23.89 16.97 -32.23
C GLY A 677 -22.53 17.70 -32.30
N PRO A 678 -21.63 17.48 -31.32
CA PRO A 678 -20.32 18.11 -31.28
C PRO A 678 -19.26 17.45 -32.18
N PHE A 679 -19.55 16.33 -32.84
CA PHE A 679 -18.53 15.56 -33.56
C PHE A 679 -18.01 16.25 -34.83
N ASN A 680 -16.72 16.59 -34.83
CA ASN A 680 -16.02 17.23 -35.93
C ASN A 680 -14.73 16.45 -36.28
N ALA A 681 -14.72 15.84 -37.47
CA ALA A 681 -13.54 15.27 -38.13
C ALA A 681 -12.68 14.25 -37.34
N GLY A 682 -13.25 13.59 -36.32
CA GLY A 682 -12.57 12.55 -35.53
C GLY A 682 -12.53 12.80 -34.02
N VAL A 683 -12.89 14.02 -33.61
CA VAL A 683 -12.98 14.45 -32.20
C VAL A 683 -14.28 15.23 -31.97
N MET A 684 -14.63 15.52 -30.73
CA MET A 684 -15.80 16.32 -30.37
C MET A 684 -15.42 17.74 -29.91
N GLU A 685 -16.12 18.75 -30.42
CA GLU A 685 -16.05 20.13 -29.94
C GLU A 685 -16.54 20.20 -28.48
N ASN A 686 -15.84 20.96 -27.63
CA ASN A 686 -16.10 21.03 -26.19
C ASN A 686 -16.51 22.44 -25.73
N GLN A 687 -17.33 23.12 -26.53
CA GLN A 687 -17.72 24.52 -26.30
C GLN A 687 -18.37 24.73 -24.93
N LEU A 688 -19.25 23.81 -24.49
CA LEU A 688 -19.85 23.80 -23.15
C LEU A 688 -18.81 23.85 -22.01
N ARG A 689 -17.66 23.20 -22.19
CA ARG A 689 -16.52 23.22 -21.25
C ARG A 689 -15.77 24.55 -21.31
N GLN A 690 -15.58 25.10 -22.50
CA GLN A 690 -14.90 26.39 -22.70
C GLN A 690 -15.69 27.56 -22.12
N GLU A 691 -17.03 27.51 -22.20
CA GLU A 691 -17.95 28.52 -21.64
C GLU A 691 -18.34 28.23 -20.18
N ALA A 692 -17.75 27.19 -19.55
CA ALA A 692 -18.01 26.76 -18.18
C ALA A 692 -19.50 26.50 -17.84
N LEU A 693 -20.25 25.99 -18.83
CA LEU A 693 -21.68 25.73 -18.73
C LEU A 693 -22.00 24.35 -18.14
N ILE A 694 -21.09 23.37 -18.23
CA ILE A 694 -21.30 22.01 -17.73
C ILE A 694 -21.46 22.04 -16.20
N PRO A 695 -22.53 21.45 -15.62
CA PRO A 695 -22.76 21.46 -14.19
C PRO A 695 -21.75 20.57 -13.46
N LEU A 696 -21.40 20.96 -12.23
CA LEU A 696 -20.52 20.16 -11.36
C LEU A 696 -21.19 18.88 -10.85
N THR A 697 -22.52 18.88 -10.68
CA THR A 697 -23.31 17.69 -10.38
C THR A 697 -23.89 17.12 -11.67
N GLU A 698 -23.98 15.80 -11.76
CA GLU A 698 -24.60 15.11 -12.90
C GLU A 698 -26.06 15.55 -13.16
N PRO A 699 -26.50 15.61 -14.43
CA PRO A 699 -27.81 16.17 -14.78
C PRO A 699 -28.97 15.15 -14.81
N PHE A 700 -28.70 13.84 -14.78
CA PHE A 700 -29.70 12.81 -15.07
C PHE A 700 -30.72 12.66 -13.96
N THR A 701 -30.32 12.74 -12.68
CA THR A 701 -31.27 12.84 -11.56
C THR A 701 -32.20 14.05 -11.71
N ALA A 702 -31.69 15.20 -12.16
CA ALA A 702 -32.49 16.41 -12.38
C ALA A 702 -33.41 16.33 -13.62
N LEU A 703 -33.06 15.51 -14.60
CA LEU A 703 -33.89 15.15 -15.76
C LEU A 703 -34.94 14.07 -15.42
N GLY A 704 -34.95 13.55 -14.19
CA GLY A 704 -35.91 12.54 -13.72
C GLY A 704 -35.51 11.09 -14.00
N TYR A 705 -34.26 10.83 -14.39
CA TYR A 705 -33.76 9.46 -14.49
C TYR A 705 -33.66 8.81 -13.10
N THR A 706 -34.08 7.54 -12.99
CA THR A 706 -34.04 6.79 -11.73
C THR A 706 -32.81 5.89 -11.70
N HIS A 707 -31.76 6.36 -11.01
CA HIS A 707 -30.56 5.57 -10.76
C HIS A 707 -30.88 4.29 -9.98
N THR A 708 -30.29 3.18 -10.42
CA THR A 708 -30.57 1.84 -9.91
C THR A 708 -29.26 1.16 -9.55
N GLY A 709 -29.21 0.53 -8.37
CA GLY A 709 -28.02 -0.13 -7.84
C GLY A 709 -26.92 0.83 -7.36
N GLY A 710 -26.55 1.81 -8.19
CA GLY A 710 -25.55 2.83 -7.92
C GLY A 710 -25.74 4.08 -8.77
N GLY A 711 -24.88 5.06 -8.52
CA GLY A 711 -24.94 6.39 -9.12
C GLY A 711 -26.11 7.25 -8.65
N GLY A 712 -26.22 8.44 -9.23
CA GLY A 712 -27.16 9.50 -8.85
C GLY A 712 -26.49 10.49 -7.90
N GLY A 713 -26.40 11.76 -8.33
CA GLY A 713 -25.76 12.82 -7.58
C GLY A 713 -24.22 12.81 -7.61
N GLU A 714 -23.58 12.13 -8.57
CA GLU A 714 -22.14 12.23 -8.80
C GLU A 714 -21.70 13.71 -8.98
N VAL A 715 -20.58 14.08 -8.36
CA VAL A 715 -20.03 15.44 -8.41
C VAL A 715 -18.61 15.43 -8.98
N ALA A 716 -18.43 16.18 -10.06
CA ALA A 716 -17.15 16.55 -10.64
C ALA A 716 -16.55 17.76 -9.92
N THR A 717 -15.23 17.74 -9.71
CA THR A 717 -14.51 18.92 -9.21
C THR A 717 -14.35 19.97 -10.31
N ALA A 718 -14.39 21.26 -9.98
CA ALA A 718 -14.19 22.34 -10.96
C ALA A 718 -12.83 22.24 -11.70
N SER A 719 -11.82 21.60 -11.08
CA SER A 719 -10.54 21.27 -11.70
C SER A 719 -10.63 20.33 -12.90
N ILE A 720 -11.64 19.45 -12.99
CA ILE A 720 -11.72 18.48 -14.09
C ILE A 720 -12.06 19.16 -15.43
N PHE A 721 -12.89 20.21 -15.39
CA PHE A 721 -13.33 20.95 -16.58
C PHE A 721 -12.30 21.96 -17.11
N ILE A 722 -11.20 22.21 -16.37
CA ILE A 722 -10.08 23.04 -16.83
C ILE A 722 -8.84 22.23 -17.22
N ALA A 723 -8.89 20.90 -17.08
CA ALA A 723 -7.81 19.97 -17.38
C ALA A 723 -8.14 19.06 -18.58
N SER A 724 -7.16 18.25 -18.97
CA SER A 724 -7.29 17.12 -19.89
C SER A 724 -6.75 15.85 -19.23
N TYR A 725 -7.29 14.68 -19.60
CA TYR A 725 -6.95 13.39 -18.98
C TYR A 725 -5.47 13.01 -19.15
N ASP A 726 -4.95 13.10 -20.37
CA ASP A 726 -3.58 12.73 -20.76
C ASP A 726 -2.69 13.93 -21.12
N GLY A 727 -3.16 15.14 -20.82
CA GLY A 727 -2.51 16.39 -21.22
C GLY A 727 -2.77 16.84 -22.67
N THR A 728 -3.39 16.03 -23.52
CA THR A 728 -3.74 16.45 -24.90
C THR A 728 -4.94 17.39 -24.91
N PRO A 729 -5.08 18.29 -25.90
CA PRO A 729 -6.31 19.09 -26.07
C PRO A 729 -7.55 18.24 -26.37
N THR A 730 -7.35 17.04 -26.91
CA THR A 730 -8.40 16.11 -27.34
C THR A 730 -9.04 15.34 -26.19
N SER A 731 -8.33 15.07 -25.10
CA SER A 731 -8.89 14.37 -23.92
C SER A 731 -9.52 15.30 -22.87
N GLN A 732 -9.95 16.50 -23.30
CA GLN A 732 -10.72 17.42 -22.48
C GLN A 732 -12.19 17.00 -22.41
N VAL A 733 -12.86 17.27 -21.29
CA VAL A 733 -14.29 16.97 -21.08
C VAL A 733 -15.17 17.64 -22.14
N VAL A 734 -16.13 16.89 -22.69
CA VAL A 734 -17.18 17.39 -23.58
C VAL A 734 -18.49 17.52 -22.80
N ASP A 735 -18.90 16.47 -22.07
CA ASP A 735 -20.18 16.45 -21.35
C ASP A 735 -20.31 15.29 -20.35
N TRP A 736 -21.44 15.26 -19.64
CA TRP A 736 -21.91 14.12 -18.85
C TRP A 736 -22.60 13.06 -19.72
N VAL A 737 -22.30 11.79 -19.46
CA VAL A 737 -22.98 10.60 -20.01
C VAL A 737 -23.43 9.68 -18.86
N LEU A 738 -24.51 8.94 -19.11
CA LEU A 738 -25.09 7.97 -18.19
C LEU A 738 -24.83 6.56 -18.70
N ILE A 739 -24.26 5.70 -17.86
CA ILE A 739 -23.98 4.31 -18.18
C ILE A 739 -24.99 3.44 -17.43
N GLU A 740 -25.58 2.48 -18.12
CA GLU A 740 -26.44 1.45 -17.54
C GLU A 740 -25.76 0.08 -17.68
N TYR A 741 -25.69 -0.67 -16.58
CA TYR A 741 -25.33 -2.08 -16.56
C TYR A 741 -26.63 -2.88 -16.44
N ARG A 742 -26.98 -3.60 -17.49
CA ARG A 742 -28.23 -4.36 -17.62
C ARG A 742 -27.98 -5.86 -17.49
N ASP A 743 -28.93 -6.57 -16.90
CA ASP A 743 -28.80 -8.00 -16.57
C ASP A 743 -28.58 -8.87 -17.83
N ALA A 744 -27.72 -9.89 -17.72
CA ALA A 744 -27.35 -10.74 -18.85
C ALA A 744 -28.45 -11.69 -19.32
N MET A 745 -29.45 -11.98 -18.48
CA MET A 745 -30.59 -12.84 -18.78
C MET A 745 -31.82 -12.04 -19.22
N ASP A 746 -32.02 -10.83 -18.66
CA ASP A 746 -33.07 -9.90 -19.07
C ASP A 746 -32.51 -8.47 -19.28
N PRO A 747 -32.21 -8.06 -20.53
CA PRO A 747 -31.62 -6.75 -20.79
C PRO A 747 -32.62 -5.57 -20.60
N SER A 748 -33.88 -5.81 -20.24
CA SER A 748 -34.79 -4.75 -19.78
C SER A 748 -34.54 -4.35 -18.32
N VAL A 749 -33.89 -5.21 -17.53
CA VAL A 749 -33.55 -4.95 -16.14
C VAL A 749 -32.22 -4.21 -16.05
N VAL A 750 -32.25 -2.94 -15.63
CA VAL A 750 -31.05 -2.21 -15.20
C VAL A 750 -30.62 -2.75 -13.83
N ALA A 751 -29.47 -3.40 -13.77
CA ALA A 751 -28.87 -3.92 -12.54
C ALA A 751 -28.03 -2.85 -11.81
N GLY A 752 -27.39 -1.96 -12.56
CA GLY A 752 -26.56 -0.86 -12.05
C GLY A 752 -26.59 0.35 -12.97
N SER A 753 -26.29 1.54 -12.45
CA SER A 753 -26.10 2.76 -13.23
C SER A 753 -24.95 3.61 -12.69
N VAL A 754 -24.37 4.48 -13.52
CA VAL A 754 -23.35 5.45 -13.09
C VAL A 754 -23.28 6.65 -14.06
N SER A 755 -23.19 7.85 -13.53
CA SER A 755 -22.96 9.08 -14.29
C SER A 755 -21.45 9.37 -14.39
N ALA A 756 -20.99 9.64 -15.61
CA ALA A 756 -19.57 9.82 -15.93
C ALA A 756 -19.37 10.93 -16.98
N LEU A 757 -18.11 11.25 -17.30
CA LEU A 757 -17.75 12.27 -18.26
C LEU A 757 -17.27 11.63 -19.57
N VAL A 758 -17.73 12.15 -20.70
CA VAL A 758 -17.18 11.82 -22.03
C VAL A 758 -16.22 12.91 -22.48
N LEU A 759 -15.10 12.52 -23.08
CA LEU A 759 -14.00 13.38 -23.49
C LEU A 759 -13.99 13.60 -25.01
N GLY A 760 -13.23 14.59 -25.49
CA GLY A 760 -13.18 14.99 -26.91
C GLY A 760 -12.69 13.90 -27.88
N ASP A 761 -11.93 12.92 -27.40
CA ASP A 761 -11.51 11.71 -28.13
C ASP A 761 -12.53 10.57 -28.04
N GLY A 762 -13.67 10.80 -27.39
CA GLY A 762 -14.74 9.85 -27.12
C GLY A 762 -14.51 8.95 -25.91
N LEU A 763 -13.38 9.03 -25.20
CA LEU A 763 -13.13 8.20 -24.03
C LEU A 763 -14.11 8.56 -22.89
N VAL A 764 -14.54 7.57 -22.10
CA VAL A 764 -15.39 7.78 -20.92
C VAL A 764 -14.58 7.57 -19.64
N ARG A 765 -14.71 8.51 -18.69
CA ARG A 765 -14.04 8.50 -17.39
C ARG A 765 -14.98 8.91 -16.27
N TYR A 766 -14.81 8.32 -15.09
CA TYR A 766 -15.54 8.71 -13.89
C TYR A 766 -15.10 10.13 -13.46
N PRO A 767 -15.90 10.92 -12.70
CA PRO A 767 -15.62 12.33 -12.36
C PRO A 767 -14.38 12.64 -11.51
N ASN A 768 -13.45 11.69 -11.39
CA ASN A 768 -12.13 11.80 -10.76
C ASN A 768 -10.99 11.30 -11.69
N TRP A 769 -11.22 11.29 -13.01
CA TRP A 769 -10.35 10.73 -14.06
C TRP A 769 -10.11 9.21 -14.05
N LYS A 770 -10.60 8.44 -13.06
CA LYS A 770 -10.43 6.96 -13.05
C LYS A 770 -11.34 6.30 -14.11
N SER A 771 -11.02 5.04 -14.47
CA SER A 771 -11.92 4.16 -15.23
C SER A 771 -13.26 3.96 -14.50
N LEU A 772 -14.29 3.48 -15.20
CA LEU A 772 -15.61 3.28 -14.59
C LEU A 772 -15.55 2.18 -13.51
N PRO A 773 -16.19 2.40 -12.34
CA PRO A 773 -16.24 1.40 -11.28
C PRO A 773 -17.07 0.18 -11.69
N THR A 774 -16.60 -1.01 -11.34
CA THR A 774 -17.41 -2.24 -11.41
C THR A 774 -18.47 -2.25 -10.30
N PHE A 775 -19.57 -2.95 -10.54
CA PHE A 775 -20.82 -2.77 -9.80
C PHE A 775 -21.22 -3.99 -8.95
N ALA A 776 -21.97 -3.79 -7.86
CA ALA A 776 -22.38 -4.84 -6.92
C ALA A 776 -23.88 -5.14 -7.02
N PRO A 777 -24.27 -6.35 -7.43
CA PRO A 777 -23.95 -7.52 -6.60
C PRO A 777 -22.74 -8.37 -7.06
N ASP A 778 -22.36 -8.33 -8.34
CA ASP A 778 -21.21 -9.09 -8.85
C ASP A 778 -20.31 -8.21 -9.75
N PRO A 779 -19.14 -7.75 -9.26
CA PRO A 779 -18.23 -6.92 -10.04
C PRO A 779 -17.50 -7.70 -11.16
N ASN A 780 -17.57 -9.04 -11.16
CA ASN A 780 -17.03 -9.90 -12.22
C ASN A 780 -18.13 -10.43 -13.17
N GLY A 781 -19.39 -10.04 -12.93
CA GLY A 781 -20.53 -10.54 -13.69
C GLY A 781 -20.51 -10.15 -15.17
N SER A 782 -21.30 -10.85 -15.98
CA SER A 782 -21.58 -10.43 -17.35
C SER A 782 -22.76 -9.47 -17.36
N TYR A 783 -22.65 -8.35 -18.08
CA TYR A 783 -23.70 -7.34 -18.19
C TYR A 783 -23.82 -6.82 -19.62
N TYR A 784 -25.05 -6.55 -20.08
CA TYR A 784 -25.24 -5.66 -21.22
C TYR A 784 -24.84 -4.24 -20.78
N VAL A 785 -24.05 -3.53 -21.60
CA VAL A 785 -23.62 -2.18 -21.27
C VAL A 785 -24.28 -1.19 -22.21
N ALA A 786 -25.02 -0.24 -21.66
CA ALA A 786 -25.66 0.84 -22.41
C ALA A 786 -25.09 2.21 -22.02
N VAL A 787 -25.12 3.15 -22.96
CA VAL A 787 -24.76 4.55 -22.77
C VAL A 787 -25.90 5.45 -23.24
N ARG A 788 -26.35 6.34 -22.37
CA ARG A 788 -27.35 7.40 -22.62
C ARG A 788 -26.70 8.79 -22.46
N HIS A 789 -27.28 9.80 -23.09
CA HIS A 789 -26.87 11.20 -22.99
C HIS A 789 -28.12 12.09 -23.10
N ARG A 790 -28.12 13.29 -22.48
CA ARG A 790 -29.35 14.07 -22.21
C ARG A 790 -30.21 14.41 -23.43
N ASN A 791 -29.65 14.39 -24.63
CA ASN A 791 -30.36 14.73 -25.87
C ASN A 791 -29.93 13.89 -27.09
N HIS A 792 -29.40 12.69 -26.83
CA HIS A 792 -29.00 11.75 -27.88
C HIS A 792 -29.59 10.36 -27.60
N LEU A 793 -30.06 9.68 -28.65
CA LEU A 793 -30.49 8.28 -28.56
C LEU A 793 -29.30 7.41 -28.15
N GLY A 794 -29.41 6.80 -26.99
CA GLY A 794 -28.42 5.89 -26.43
C GLY A 794 -28.27 4.56 -27.17
N VAL A 795 -27.18 3.86 -26.89
CA VAL A 795 -26.72 2.62 -27.52
C VAL A 795 -26.41 1.56 -26.47
N MET A 796 -26.49 0.27 -26.83
CA MET A 796 -26.10 -0.86 -25.97
C MET A 796 -25.33 -1.91 -26.78
N THR A 797 -24.52 -2.72 -26.10
CA THR A 797 -23.86 -3.90 -26.68
C THR A 797 -24.89 -4.91 -27.22
N ALA A 798 -24.56 -5.63 -28.30
CA ALA A 798 -25.47 -6.64 -28.86
C ALA A 798 -25.68 -7.88 -27.94
N GLN A 799 -24.75 -8.11 -27.02
CA GLN A 799 -24.67 -9.26 -26.11
C GLN A 799 -24.15 -8.78 -24.73
N PRO A 800 -24.30 -9.58 -23.66
CA PRO A 800 -23.62 -9.32 -22.40
C PRO A 800 -22.10 -9.30 -22.60
N VAL A 801 -21.40 -8.45 -21.86
CA VAL A 801 -19.95 -8.38 -21.81
C VAL A 801 -19.48 -8.83 -20.44
N ASP A 802 -18.50 -9.72 -20.43
CA ASP A 802 -17.90 -10.34 -19.24
C ASP A 802 -16.94 -9.34 -18.56
N PHE A 803 -17.24 -8.93 -17.32
CA PHE A 803 -16.49 -7.87 -16.64
C PHE A 803 -15.19 -8.34 -16.00
N SER A 804 -14.95 -9.65 -15.81
CA SER A 804 -13.64 -10.13 -15.31
C SER A 804 -12.51 -9.62 -16.21
N LYS A 805 -12.77 -9.64 -17.52
CA LYS A 805 -11.82 -9.35 -18.60
C LYS A 805 -11.52 -7.87 -18.84
N SER A 806 -11.84 -7.00 -17.87
CA SER A 806 -11.60 -5.54 -17.94
C SER A 806 -12.00 -4.90 -19.29
N PRO A 807 -13.23 -5.12 -19.78
CA PRO A 807 -13.55 -4.97 -21.19
C PRO A 807 -13.42 -3.53 -21.72
N TYR A 808 -12.77 -3.41 -22.88
CA TYR A 808 -12.79 -2.22 -23.74
C TYR A 808 -13.94 -2.32 -24.73
N ILE A 809 -14.92 -1.40 -24.64
CA ILE A 809 -16.13 -1.39 -25.47
C ILE A 809 -16.18 -0.07 -26.26
N ASP A 810 -15.98 -0.15 -27.57
CA ASP A 810 -15.87 1.00 -28.44
C ASP A 810 -17.14 1.23 -29.28
N PHE A 811 -18.04 2.08 -28.80
CA PHE A 811 -19.21 2.54 -29.55
C PHE A 811 -18.88 3.56 -30.65
N SER A 812 -17.61 3.93 -30.88
CA SER A 812 -17.16 4.67 -32.07
C SER A 812 -16.70 3.75 -33.21
N ALA A 813 -16.20 2.55 -32.91
CA ALA A 813 -15.84 1.55 -33.93
C ALA A 813 -17.09 0.97 -34.62
N ILE A 814 -17.18 1.12 -35.95
CA ILE A 814 -18.42 0.86 -36.71
C ILE A 814 -18.84 -0.62 -36.73
N ASP A 815 -17.88 -1.51 -36.55
CA ASP A 815 -17.97 -2.97 -36.49
C ASP A 815 -18.40 -3.52 -35.12
N THR A 816 -18.28 -2.73 -34.03
CA THR A 816 -18.75 -3.12 -32.69
C THR A 816 -20.22 -3.55 -32.72
N PRO A 817 -20.54 -4.81 -32.34
CA PRO A 817 -21.92 -5.29 -32.31
C PRO A 817 -22.77 -4.53 -31.29
N VAL A 818 -23.82 -3.87 -31.76
CA VAL A 818 -24.77 -3.12 -30.93
C VAL A 818 -26.17 -3.71 -30.99
N TYR A 819 -26.99 -3.43 -29.97
CA TYR A 819 -28.38 -3.87 -29.92
C TYR A 819 -29.19 -3.17 -31.03
N GLY A 820 -29.61 -3.95 -32.03
CA GLY A 820 -30.36 -3.46 -33.19
C GLY A 820 -29.51 -2.81 -34.30
N ASN A 821 -30.08 -2.76 -35.50
CA ASN A 821 -29.33 -2.48 -36.74
C ASN A 821 -29.13 -0.97 -37.06
N ASN A 822 -29.59 -0.04 -36.21
CA ASN A 822 -29.65 1.40 -36.47
C ASN A 822 -29.28 2.29 -35.27
N ALA A 823 -28.85 1.72 -34.15
CA ALA A 823 -28.60 2.41 -32.89
C ALA A 823 -27.64 3.62 -32.99
N ARG A 824 -26.72 3.59 -33.96
CA ARG A 824 -25.71 4.63 -34.21
C ARG A 824 -25.87 5.27 -35.59
N LYS A 825 -25.32 6.46 -35.79
CA LYS A 825 -25.13 7.15 -37.08
C LYS A 825 -23.66 7.09 -37.47
N THR A 826 -23.37 6.81 -38.73
CA THR A 826 -22.00 6.80 -39.25
C THR A 826 -21.59 8.19 -39.72
N ASN A 827 -20.55 8.77 -39.12
CA ASN A 827 -19.94 10.04 -39.53
C ASN A 827 -18.44 9.85 -39.71
N SER A 828 -17.88 10.26 -40.85
CA SER A 828 -16.43 10.21 -41.14
C SER A 828 -15.75 8.86 -40.86
N GLY A 829 -16.48 7.75 -40.97
CA GLY A 829 -16.00 6.39 -40.72
C GLY A 829 -16.28 5.83 -39.31
N MET A 830 -16.70 6.66 -38.34
CA MET A 830 -17.01 6.23 -36.98
C MET A 830 -18.52 6.23 -36.68
N GLY A 831 -18.94 5.38 -35.76
CA GLY A 831 -20.25 5.39 -35.15
C GLY A 831 -20.39 6.53 -34.14
N THR A 832 -21.56 7.16 -34.12
CA THR A 832 -21.95 8.23 -33.20
C THR A 832 -23.35 7.96 -32.66
N LEU A 833 -23.63 8.33 -31.41
CA LEU A 833 -24.99 8.37 -30.87
C LEU A 833 -25.79 9.43 -31.63
N ARG A 834 -27.08 9.19 -31.85
CA ARG A 834 -27.91 10.03 -32.71
C ARG A 834 -28.43 11.24 -31.93
N SER A 835 -28.01 12.43 -32.32
CA SER A 835 -28.44 13.70 -31.74
C SER A 835 -29.93 13.99 -32.00
N GLY A 836 -30.58 14.69 -31.07
CA GLY A 836 -31.90 15.30 -31.28
C GLY A 836 -33.05 14.79 -30.42
N ASP A 837 -32.80 13.99 -29.38
CA ASP A 837 -33.80 13.47 -28.42
C ASP A 837 -33.99 14.48 -27.26
N VAL A 838 -34.42 15.70 -27.57
CA VAL A 838 -34.30 16.86 -26.64
C VAL A 838 -35.26 16.78 -25.44
N ASN A 839 -36.23 15.87 -25.50
CA ASN A 839 -37.18 15.59 -24.42
C ASN A 839 -36.86 14.28 -23.67
N PHE A 840 -35.85 13.52 -24.11
CA PHE A 840 -35.41 12.24 -23.53
C PHE A 840 -36.50 11.14 -23.53
N ASP A 841 -37.50 11.21 -24.43
CA ASP A 841 -38.54 10.18 -24.60
C ASP A 841 -38.09 8.96 -25.43
N GLY A 842 -36.85 9.00 -25.94
CA GLY A 842 -36.26 7.91 -26.72
C GLY A 842 -36.75 7.85 -28.16
N GLN A 843 -37.39 8.89 -28.70
CA GLN A 843 -37.90 8.93 -30.07
C GLN A 843 -37.67 10.29 -30.72
N VAL A 844 -36.63 10.42 -31.54
CA VAL A 844 -36.41 11.66 -32.31
C VAL A 844 -37.49 11.82 -33.38
N LYS A 845 -38.18 12.96 -33.34
CA LYS A 845 -39.35 13.34 -34.16
C LYS A 845 -39.21 14.81 -34.60
N TYR A 846 -39.25 15.10 -35.91
CA TYR A 846 -39.22 16.49 -36.41
C TYR A 846 -40.61 17.13 -36.59
N ALA A 847 -41.66 16.31 -36.70
CA ALA A 847 -43.04 16.76 -36.85
C ALA A 847 -44.02 15.76 -36.20
N GLY A 848 -45.19 16.24 -35.79
CA GLY A 848 -46.19 15.48 -35.04
C GLY A 848 -46.31 15.96 -33.59
N GLY A 849 -47.08 15.23 -32.78
CA GLY A 849 -47.13 15.45 -31.33
C GLY A 849 -45.82 15.00 -30.67
N SER A 850 -45.41 15.68 -29.59
CA SER A 850 -44.14 15.43 -28.88
C SER A 850 -42.93 15.37 -29.83
N ASN A 851 -42.80 16.37 -30.70
CA ASN A 851 -41.65 16.53 -31.57
C ASN A 851 -40.53 17.34 -30.88
N ASP A 852 -39.29 17.05 -31.22
CA ASP A 852 -38.07 17.63 -30.61
C ASP A 852 -37.74 19.02 -31.16
N ARG A 853 -38.35 19.39 -32.30
CA ARG A 853 -38.12 20.67 -32.97
C ARG A 853 -38.78 21.83 -32.21
N ASP A 854 -39.97 21.62 -31.65
CA ASP A 854 -40.74 22.69 -31.01
C ASP A 854 -40.21 23.16 -29.64
N PRO A 855 -39.64 22.30 -28.77
CA PRO A 855 -38.89 22.73 -27.58
C PRO A 855 -37.78 23.74 -27.88
N ILE A 856 -37.03 23.58 -28.98
CA ILE A 856 -36.00 24.54 -29.41
C ILE A 856 -36.62 25.91 -29.69
N LEU A 857 -37.78 25.97 -30.35
CA LEU A 857 -38.48 27.23 -30.61
C LEU A 857 -38.98 27.88 -29.31
N VAL A 858 -39.51 27.08 -28.38
CA VAL A 858 -39.96 27.54 -27.06
C VAL A 858 -38.79 28.09 -26.23
N ARG A 859 -37.64 27.40 -26.22
CA ARG A 859 -36.42 27.80 -25.50
C ARG A 859 -35.94 29.20 -25.89
N ILE A 860 -36.00 29.56 -27.17
CA ILE A 860 -35.61 30.89 -27.67
C ILE A 860 -36.73 31.96 -27.59
N GLY A 861 -37.84 31.69 -26.90
CA GLY A 861 -38.93 32.65 -26.69
C GLY A 861 -40.12 32.55 -27.66
N GLY A 862 -40.22 31.46 -28.44
CA GLY A 862 -41.43 31.03 -29.16
C GLY A 862 -41.85 31.84 -30.38
N THR A 863 -41.47 33.12 -30.48
CA THR A 863 -42.07 34.10 -31.41
C THR A 863 -41.10 34.67 -32.45
N VAL A 864 -39.79 34.59 -32.20
CA VAL A 864 -38.75 35.11 -33.09
C VAL A 864 -37.79 33.98 -33.46
N PRO A 865 -37.95 33.33 -34.63
CA PRO A 865 -37.13 32.17 -35.04
C PRO A 865 -35.62 32.42 -35.13
N THR A 866 -35.19 33.68 -35.14
CA THR A 866 -33.77 34.12 -35.20
C THR A 866 -33.22 34.56 -33.84
N ALA A 867 -33.98 34.38 -32.74
CA ALA A 867 -33.45 34.52 -31.40
C ALA A 867 -32.56 33.32 -31.04
N SER A 868 -31.74 33.48 -30.01
CA SER A 868 -30.89 32.43 -29.47
C SER A 868 -30.78 32.56 -27.95
N THR A 869 -30.37 31.49 -27.26
CA THR A 869 -30.26 31.48 -25.80
C THR A 869 -29.10 30.60 -25.37
N SER A 870 -28.17 31.17 -24.60
CA SER A 870 -26.97 30.46 -24.12
C SER A 870 -27.21 29.78 -22.78
N GLY A 871 -26.63 28.59 -22.60
CA GLY A 871 -26.70 27.81 -21.37
C GLY A 871 -26.68 26.29 -21.62
N TYR A 872 -26.54 25.53 -20.54
CA TYR A 872 -26.55 24.06 -20.57
C TYR A 872 -27.98 23.53 -20.67
N PHE A 873 -28.40 23.18 -21.90
CA PHE A 873 -29.77 22.78 -22.21
C PHE A 873 -29.84 21.46 -22.98
N ALA A 874 -30.97 20.77 -22.91
CA ALA A 874 -31.24 19.59 -23.75
C ALA A 874 -31.57 20.01 -25.19
N GLU A 875 -32.09 21.21 -25.40
CA GLU A 875 -32.37 21.79 -26.72
C GLU A 875 -31.11 22.25 -27.48
N ASP A 876 -29.93 22.24 -26.85
CA ASP A 876 -28.63 22.44 -27.51
C ASP A 876 -28.15 21.12 -28.11
N VAL A 877 -28.67 20.80 -29.31
CA VAL A 877 -28.45 19.54 -30.02
C VAL A 877 -27.05 19.47 -30.63
N ASN A 878 -26.49 20.63 -31.00
CA ASN A 878 -25.14 20.72 -31.57
C ASN A 878 -24.04 20.88 -30.51
N MET A 879 -24.41 21.23 -29.27
CA MET A 879 -23.53 21.38 -28.10
C MET A 879 -22.52 22.54 -28.23
N ASP A 880 -22.93 23.62 -28.91
CA ASP A 880 -22.18 24.89 -29.00
C ASP A 880 -22.53 25.91 -27.89
N GLY A 881 -23.32 25.52 -26.90
CA GLY A 881 -23.69 26.36 -25.76
C GLY A 881 -24.73 27.42 -26.08
N LEU A 882 -25.29 27.44 -27.30
CA LEU A 882 -26.16 28.51 -27.79
C LEU A 882 -27.33 27.96 -28.63
N VAL A 883 -28.47 27.68 -27.99
CA VAL A 883 -29.67 27.15 -28.65
C VAL A 883 -30.18 28.10 -29.73
N LYS A 884 -30.37 27.59 -30.95
CA LYS A 884 -30.73 28.33 -32.18
C LYS A 884 -31.78 27.57 -33.00
N TYR A 885 -32.90 28.22 -33.36
CA TYR A 885 -33.94 27.62 -34.22
C TYR A 885 -33.75 27.89 -35.74
N ALA A 886 -33.02 28.94 -36.12
CA ALA A 886 -32.73 29.26 -37.52
C ALA A 886 -31.38 29.98 -37.66
N GLY A 887 -30.78 29.87 -38.86
CA GLY A 887 -29.44 30.38 -39.16
C GLY A 887 -28.41 29.26 -39.29
N ASN A 888 -27.12 29.62 -39.38
CA ASN A 888 -26.01 28.66 -39.37
C ASN A 888 -25.82 28.07 -37.96
N LYS A 889 -25.40 26.79 -37.86
CA LYS A 889 -25.36 26.01 -36.60
C LYS A 889 -26.68 26.16 -35.80
N ASN A 890 -27.81 25.78 -36.39
CA ASN A 890 -29.09 25.67 -35.69
C ASN A 890 -29.36 24.21 -35.25
N ASP A 891 -30.11 24.04 -34.16
CA ASP A 891 -30.27 22.75 -33.48
C ASP A 891 -31.37 21.86 -34.07
N ARG A 892 -32.31 22.45 -34.82
CA ARG A 892 -33.42 21.70 -35.42
C ARG A 892 -33.03 20.93 -36.68
N ASP A 893 -32.04 21.41 -37.45
CA ASP A 893 -31.65 20.74 -38.70
C ASP A 893 -30.92 19.39 -38.42
N PRO A 894 -30.09 19.24 -37.37
CA PRO A 894 -29.65 17.93 -36.84
C PRO A 894 -30.78 16.93 -36.56
N ILE A 895 -31.88 17.35 -35.92
CA ILE A 895 -33.06 16.50 -35.67
C ILE A 895 -33.61 15.94 -36.99
N LEU A 896 -33.75 16.78 -38.02
CA LEU A 896 -34.21 16.38 -39.34
C LEU A 896 -33.25 15.36 -39.98
N LEU A 897 -31.94 15.56 -39.85
CA LEU A 897 -30.91 14.64 -40.35
C LEU A 897 -30.97 13.27 -39.64
N THR A 898 -31.18 13.23 -38.32
CA THR A 898 -31.29 11.99 -37.53
C THR A 898 -32.47 11.09 -37.97
N ILE A 899 -33.60 11.68 -38.37
CA ILE A 899 -34.75 10.92 -38.89
C ILE A 899 -34.61 10.54 -40.39
N GLY A 900 -33.64 11.12 -41.11
CA GLY A 900 -33.31 10.75 -42.50
C GLY A 900 -33.32 11.90 -43.51
N GLY A 901 -33.35 13.17 -43.06
CA GLY A 901 -33.14 14.39 -43.85
C GLY A 901 -34.23 14.78 -44.85
N SER A 902 -35.05 13.84 -45.30
CA SER A 902 -35.91 13.98 -46.48
C SER A 902 -37.41 13.82 -46.21
N ILE A 903 -37.79 13.14 -45.12
CA ILE A 903 -39.18 12.87 -44.74
C ILE A 903 -39.40 13.37 -43.31
N PRO A 904 -39.98 14.57 -43.09
CA PRO A 904 -40.16 15.17 -41.77
C PRO A 904 -41.06 14.37 -40.79
N THR A 905 -41.83 13.42 -41.29
CA THR A 905 -42.72 12.54 -40.51
C THR A 905 -42.09 11.20 -40.14
N ASN A 906 -40.81 10.98 -40.47
CA ASN A 906 -40.08 9.82 -39.96
C ASN A 906 -39.85 9.96 -38.44
N VAL A 907 -39.86 8.84 -37.74
CA VAL A 907 -39.50 8.73 -36.32
C VAL A 907 -38.26 7.86 -36.19
N ARG A 908 -37.32 8.24 -35.32
CA ARG A 908 -36.16 7.43 -34.98
C ARG A 908 -36.23 7.05 -33.50
N ALA A 909 -36.70 5.83 -33.22
CA ALA A 909 -36.69 5.28 -31.88
C ALA A 909 -35.26 4.88 -31.44
N GLN A 910 -35.02 4.98 -30.13
CA GLN A 910 -33.87 4.43 -29.43
C GLN A 910 -33.80 2.91 -29.63
N GLN A 911 -32.60 2.33 -29.55
CA GLN A 911 -32.41 0.88 -29.60
C GLN A 911 -31.87 0.38 -28.26
N LEU A 912 -32.72 0.48 -27.25
CA LEU A 912 -32.60 -0.16 -25.93
C LEU A 912 -33.91 -0.91 -25.64
N PRO A 913 -33.90 -1.96 -24.80
CA PRO A 913 -35.11 -2.55 -24.23
C PRO A 913 -35.77 -1.65 -23.18
#